data_AF-A0A661TEY2-F1
#
_entry.id   AF-A0A661TEY2-F1
#
_cell.length_a   1.000
_cell.length_b   1.000
_cell.length_c   1.000
_cell.angle_alpha   90.00
_cell.angle_beta   90.00
_cell.angle_gamma   90.00
#
_symmetry.space_group_name_H-M   'P 1'
#
loop_
_entity.id
_entity.type
_entity.pdbx_description
1 polymer ?
#
loop_
_entity_poly.entity_id
_entity_poly.type
_entity_poly.pdbx_seq_one_letter_code
_entity_poly.pdbx_strand_id
1 'polypeptide(L)'
;MKNEMKKRHQPSALTACYFFVILIVGLGLAGKSTAATIYVPRDYSTIQKAVDAAGKGDKIRVSQGTYYENITMKKGVTLEGGWNKNFSRRDFSSYTTIIDGREKGGWVVSGADKATLDGFTIINGKAIELEDSTIGSGIYCLSTSPTIINNVIKANEPSGIYCNGSSAVIMNNVISNNEEAGIYLENGCSLKIKENTIRDNKNAGIGTGGNSTSLFDVRNNIINNNALAGIHVKSATGTIFNNIIYENKDAGIRCENMPPDIVNNTIVANGQAGIAVDDPSLRPLIKNNIITHNVDSGIRAAGKGYSYNLLASNNMTDNCNTDYLWCIRRQYGTYEDEQSFLEHNDIIADPLYVDAVHHDYHLQPTSPAIDAGDPDSKFHDMNFPPSMGLSINDMGVYGGPFTIPEKRKYNDPPQAYAGPSQQVYVGDKVTLDGSGSSDPNGDPISYYWKLISKPEASTAKLSDPKAVNATFEADAHGDYTAQLIVKDQKGKSSDPQNVKVGTLSNHPPIANAGEVISHAYLGDTVRLFGGASKDLDGDSLTYQWEFTFRPSASYAVLSDRHAVNPNFVVDALGCYVARLVVNDGKEDSIPDMVYVNIKHNAIDGKRNVPGEYPTIQTAIDAADSGDDIIVQNGTYKESIVIDKAVNLIGMGWPAIDGGSKEGDINTIIIPYLGDRAGRVEGFIIKGGGKGSMGHGIDIWDSAPTIVNNKITGNQHNGIGVHGNGMLTRKTKIYNNDIYDNTIGIGNGRSSRAHIYNNHIHNNRIVGVGSRGLAAPVIDGNYIYGNHIGVGCREVAFPRIKGNHIFDNVCGIAISPISTIKRFVGEDIVIKNNLIFNNHQCGVNISSLNLSKVIISNNTIDSNNHQYAHKDRGGGLVFGWPYPGSFTAVVDNNIVTNNAIGGIVNHTGTENFPARGAIIINNHNNVWNNTKDYVGLTKGDKDFSQDPQFISVASEKNGSYFLSQQTSGQDSNSPCVDAGSNTATKLGMGNITTRTDKKGDSGMVDIGYHYPISGVK
;
A
#
# COMPACT_ATOMS: atom_id res chain seq x y z
N MET A 1 17.46 -88.78 27.91
CA MET A 1 18.32 -88.16 28.94
C MET A 1 19.09 -87.05 28.22
N LYS A 2 19.03 -85.75 28.57
CA LYS A 2 18.27 -84.99 29.59
C LYS A 2 17.56 -83.80 28.93
N ASN A 3 16.34 -83.51 29.42
CA ASN A 3 15.71 -82.21 29.77
C ASN A 3 15.92 -80.94 28.91
N GLU A 4 14.92 -80.05 28.73
CA GLU A 4 13.46 -80.10 29.00
C GLU A 4 12.71 -78.89 28.37
N MET A 5 11.38 -79.05 28.21
CA MET A 5 10.30 -78.02 28.22
C MET A 5 10.38 -76.76 27.31
N LYS A 6 9.28 -76.30 26.66
CA LYS A 6 7.92 -76.83 26.46
C LYS A 6 7.30 -76.13 25.24
N LYS A 7 6.74 -76.88 24.27
CA LYS A 7 5.84 -76.39 23.20
C LYS A 7 4.60 -77.30 23.12
N ARG A 8 3.41 -76.72 22.92
CA ARG A 8 2.14 -77.40 22.57
C ARG A 8 1.25 -76.45 21.76
N HIS A 9 0.41 -76.87 20.81
CA HIS A 9 0.31 -78.13 20.04
C HIS A 9 -0.52 -77.84 18.76
N GLN A 10 -0.25 -78.54 17.66
CA GLN A 10 -1.23 -78.89 16.60
C GLN A 10 -1.54 -80.40 16.75
N PRO A 11 -2.65 -80.93 16.18
CA PRO A 11 -2.52 -81.67 14.91
C PRO A 11 -3.81 -81.78 14.04
N SER A 12 -3.71 -82.58 12.98
CA SER A 12 -4.78 -83.18 12.16
C SER A 12 -4.40 -84.66 11.84
N ALA A 13 -5.18 -85.55 11.21
CA ALA A 13 -6.45 -85.43 10.48
C ALA A 13 -7.19 -86.82 10.43
N LEU A 14 -8.37 -86.84 9.79
CA LEU A 14 -9.04 -87.99 9.13
C LEU A 14 -9.43 -89.26 9.92
N THR A 15 -10.73 -89.62 9.88
CA THR A 15 -11.20 -90.92 9.33
C THR A 15 -12.66 -90.90 8.84
N ALA A 16 -12.96 -91.75 7.84
CA ALA A 16 -14.23 -92.43 7.52
C ALA A 16 -15.36 -91.72 6.73
N CYS A 17 -16.00 -92.50 5.85
CA CYS A 17 -17.04 -92.12 4.89
C CYS A 17 -18.43 -92.70 5.26
N TYR A 18 -19.44 -92.26 4.49
CA TYR A 18 -20.73 -92.91 4.11
C TYR A 18 -22.08 -92.43 4.72
N PHE A 19 -23.02 -92.22 3.78
CA PHE A 19 -24.50 -92.17 3.82
C PHE A 19 -25.29 -91.09 4.60
N PHE A 20 -25.69 -90.04 3.86
CA PHE A 20 -27.09 -89.71 3.41
C PHE A 20 -28.23 -89.37 4.41
N VAL A 21 -29.17 -88.51 3.92
CA VAL A 21 -30.52 -88.16 4.46
C VAL A 21 -30.51 -87.09 5.60
N ILE A 22 -31.18 -85.93 5.53
CA ILE A 22 -32.14 -85.35 4.56
C ILE A 22 -31.80 -83.87 4.25
N LEU A 23 -32.11 -83.44 3.03
CA LEU A 23 -32.10 -82.03 2.62
C LEU A 23 -33.52 -81.47 2.72
N ILE A 24 -33.76 -80.44 3.54
CA ILE A 24 -34.91 -79.54 3.36
C ILE A 24 -34.39 -78.12 3.23
N VAL A 25 -34.65 -77.52 2.08
CA VAL A 25 -34.29 -76.15 1.75
C VAL A 25 -35.22 -75.19 2.49
N GLY A 26 -34.73 -74.62 3.59
CA GLY A 26 -35.26 -73.39 4.17
C GLY A 26 -34.48 -72.20 3.61
N LEU A 27 -35.00 -71.57 2.56
CA LEU A 27 -34.38 -70.41 1.90
C LEU A 27 -34.48 -69.15 2.79
N GLY A 28 -33.63 -69.10 3.82
CA GLY A 28 -33.40 -67.91 4.64
C GLY A 28 -32.62 -66.87 3.85
N LEU A 29 -33.32 -66.11 3.01
CA LEU A 29 -32.78 -64.94 2.32
C LEU A 29 -32.20 -63.97 3.36
N ALA A 30 -30.86 -63.91 3.43
CA ALA A 30 -30.16 -62.82 4.09
C ALA A 30 -30.37 -61.54 3.27
N GLY A 31 -31.52 -60.91 3.49
CA GLY A 31 -31.85 -59.63 2.87
C GLY A 31 -30.76 -58.62 3.17
N LYS A 32 -30.17 -58.04 2.12
CA LYS A 32 -29.35 -56.84 2.30
C LYS A 32 -30.23 -55.80 2.98
N SER A 33 -29.92 -55.45 4.23
CA SER A 33 -30.52 -54.31 4.90
C SER A 33 -30.18 -53.07 4.08
N THR A 34 -31.13 -52.60 3.29
CA THR A 34 -31.03 -51.33 2.59
C THR A 34 -31.09 -50.22 3.62
N ALA A 35 -30.18 -49.25 3.55
CA ALA A 35 -30.17 -48.09 4.43
C ALA A 35 -31.56 -47.45 4.51
N ALA A 36 -32.12 -47.39 5.72
CA ALA A 36 -33.45 -46.84 5.96
C ALA A 36 -33.41 -45.31 5.84
N THR A 37 -34.55 -44.71 5.48
CA THR A 37 -34.76 -43.26 5.61
C THR A 37 -35.82 -43.04 6.68
N ILE A 38 -35.41 -42.40 7.77
CA ILE A 38 -36.25 -42.03 8.92
C ILE A 38 -36.61 -40.55 8.80
N TYR A 39 -37.83 -40.17 9.14
CA TYR A 39 -38.35 -38.82 8.92
C TYR A 39 -38.79 -38.20 10.25
N VAL A 40 -38.27 -37.02 10.60
CA VAL A 40 -38.56 -36.30 11.85
C VAL A 40 -39.30 -35.00 11.52
N PRO A 41 -40.52 -34.75 12.07
CA PRO A 41 -41.11 -35.41 13.24
C PRO A 41 -42.07 -36.58 12.94
N ARG A 42 -42.16 -37.05 11.69
CA ARG A 42 -43.23 -37.99 11.25
C ARG A 42 -43.14 -39.38 11.88
N ASP A 43 -41.95 -39.96 11.90
CA ASP A 43 -41.69 -41.33 12.37
C ASP A 43 -41.23 -41.33 13.84
N TYR A 44 -40.55 -40.25 14.27
CA TYR A 44 -40.15 -39.98 15.65
C TYR A 44 -40.36 -38.51 15.99
N SER A 45 -40.88 -38.21 17.19
CA SER A 45 -41.19 -36.84 17.61
C SER A 45 -39.99 -35.96 17.93
N THR A 46 -38.78 -36.52 18.00
CA THR A 46 -37.52 -35.82 18.32
C THR A 46 -36.37 -36.40 17.48
N ILE A 47 -35.34 -35.60 17.22
CA ILE A 47 -34.18 -36.00 16.41
C ILE A 47 -33.40 -37.11 17.13
N GLN A 48 -33.13 -36.99 18.44
CA GLN A 48 -32.31 -37.99 19.14
C GLN A 48 -32.92 -39.39 19.07
N LYS A 49 -34.25 -39.51 19.22
CA LYS A 49 -34.93 -40.82 19.11
C LYS A 49 -34.75 -41.47 17.74
N ALA A 50 -34.71 -40.68 16.66
CA ALA A 50 -34.41 -41.17 15.33
C ALA A 50 -32.94 -41.62 15.20
N VAL A 51 -32.00 -40.90 15.83
CA VAL A 51 -30.56 -41.25 15.85
C VAL A 51 -30.32 -42.54 16.65
N ASP A 52 -31.00 -42.71 17.78
CA ASP A 52 -30.93 -43.92 18.61
C ASP A 52 -31.42 -45.15 17.82
N ALA A 53 -32.53 -45.02 17.10
CA ALA A 53 -33.13 -46.08 16.28
C ALA A 53 -32.33 -46.40 15.00
N ALA A 54 -31.63 -45.43 14.42
CA ALA A 54 -30.94 -45.58 13.14
C ALA A 54 -29.82 -46.65 13.16
N GLY A 55 -29.73 -47.42 12.08
CA GLY A 55 -28.62 -48.33 11.77
C GLY A 55 -27.47 -47.62 11.04
N LYS A 56 -26.33 -48.30 10.93
CA LYS A 56 -25.17 -47.80 10.17
C LYS A 56 -25.54 -47.68 8.68
N GLY A 57 -25.41 -46.49 8.12
CA GLY A 57 -25.74 -46.15 6.74
C GLY A 57 -27.11 -45.49 6.56
N ASP A 58 -27.95 -45.50 7.59
CA ASP A 58 -29.29 -44.89 7.53
C ASP A 58 -29.23 -43.36 7.42
N LYS A 59 -30.31 -42.81 6.86
CA LYS A 59 -30.53 -41.37 6.70
C LYS A 59 -31.69 -40.90 7.58
N ILE A 60 -31.49 -39.82 8.31
CA ILE A 60 -32.53 -39.16 9.10
C ILE A 60 -32.81 -37.80 8.46
N ARG A 61 -34.00 -37.63 7.89
CA ARG A 61 -34.46 -36.37 7.30
C ARG A 61 -35.26 -35.59 8.31
N VAL A 62 -34.84 -34.37 8.60
CA VAL A 62 -35.49 -33.49 9.57
C VAL A 62 -36.13 -32.33 8.84
N SER A 63 -37.42 -32.10 9.09
CA SER A 63 -38.15 -30.98 8.47
C SER A 63 -37.73 -29.62 9.04
N GLN A 64 -38.12 -28.54 8.38
CA GLN A 64 -37.98 -27.17 8.86
C GLN A 64 -38.63 -26.97 10.25
N GLY A 65 -37.99 -26.19 11.11
CA GLY A 65 -38.44 -25.92 12.48
C GLY A 65 -37.30 -25.95 13.49
N THR A 66 -37.63 -25.63 14.74
CA THR A 66 -36.68 -25.60 15.87
C THR A 66 -36.83 -26.83 16.75
N TYR A 67 -35.72 -27.52 16.99
CA TYR A 67 -35.61 -28.75 17.76
C TYR A 67 -34.75 -28.49 18.99
N TYR A 68 -35.38 -28.48 20.15
CA TYR A 68 -34.76 -28.15 21.43
C TYR A 68 -34.11 -29.39 22.08
N GLU A 69 -32.99 -29.83 21.50
CA GLU A 69 -32.32 -31.09 21.80
C GLU A 69 -30.78 -30.93 21.80
N ASN A 70 -30.09 -31.84 22.50
CA ASN A 70 -28.65 -32.05 22.38
C ASN A 70 -28.46 -33.44 21.73
N ILE A 71 -27.79 -33.50 20.58
CA ILE A 71 -27.74 -34.69 19.73
C ILE A 71 -26.41 -35.42 19.91
N THR A 72 -26.47 -36.74 20.09
CA THR A 72 -25.30 -37.62 20.05
C THR A 72 -25.34 -38.47 18.79
N MET A 73 -24.46 -38.16 17.83
CA MET A 73 -24.43 -38.86 16.54
C MET A 73 -23.99 -40.32 16.69
N LYS A 74 -24.47 -41.17 15.78
CA LYS A 74 -24.17 -42.61 15.75
C LYS A 74 -23.29 -42.94 14.54
N LYS A 75 -22.35 -43.88 14.72
CA LYS A 75 -21.32 -44.25 13.74
C LYS A 75 -21.92 -44.62 12.38
N GLY A 76 -21.60 -43.83 11.36
CA GLY A 76 -22.08 -44.03 9.99
C GLY A 76 -23.54 -43.62 9.71
N VAL A 77 -24.20 -42.86 10.58
CA VAL A 77 -25.54 -42.30 10.32
C VAL A 77 -25.42 -40.95 9.62
N THR A 78 -26.31 -40.69 8.65
CA THR A 78 -26.45 -39.37 8.00
C THR A 78 -27.66 -38.66 8.61
N LEU A 79 -27.45 -37.45 9.13
CA LEU A 79 -28.50 -36.55 9.61
C LEU A 79 -28.61 -35.40 8.61
N GLU A 80 -29.78 -35.24 7.96
CA GLU A 80 -30.08 -34.31 6.87
C GLU A 80 -31.16 -33.30 7.28
N GLY A 81 -30.78 -32.03 7.46
CA GLY A 81 -31.69 -30.90 7.65
C GLY A 81 -32.08 -30.24 6.33
N GLY A 82 -32.86 -29.17 6.41
CA GLY A 82 -33.27 -28.36 5.26
C GLY A 82 -34.43 -28.94 4.47
N TRP A 83 -35.27 -29.82 5.03
CA TRP A 83 -36.42 -30.39 4.33
C TRP A 83 -37.71 -29.61 4.59
N ASN A 84 -38.55 -29.42 3.57
CA ASN A 84 -39.89 -28.90 3.82
C ASN A 84 -40.76 -29.89 4.62
N LYS A 85 -41.88 -29.42 5.20
CA LYS A 85 -42.74 -30.22 6.12
C LYS A 85 -43.25 -31.56 5.56
N ASN A 86 -43.27 -31.76 4.24
CA ASN A 86 -43.68 -33.01 3.59
C ASN A 86 -42.51 -33.78 2.94
N PHE A 87 -41.26 -33.36 3.16
CA PHE A 87 -40.04 -34.00 2.67
C PHE A 87 -39.96 -34.19 1.14
N SER A 88 -40.63 -33.31 0.40
CA SER A 88 -40.64 -33.31 -1.07
C SER A 88 -39.56 -32.42 -1.69
N ARG A 89 -39.04 -31.46 -0.93
CA ARG A 89 -37.96 -30.54 -1.37
C ARG A 89 -36.97 -30.33 -0.22
N ARG A 90 -35.70 -30.15 -0.59
CA ARG A 90 -34.59 -29.83 0.31
C ARG A 90 -33.90 -28.55 -0.13
N ASP A 91 -33.81 -27.58 0.79
CA ASP A 91 -33.21 -26.26 0.61
C ASP A 91 -32.88 -25.70 2.01
N PHE A 92 -31.60 -25.40 2.26
CA PHE A 92 -31.13 -24.98 3.58
C PHE A 92 -31.59 -23.58 3.98
N SER A 93 -31.78 -22.71 2.97
CA SER A 93 -32.20 -21.32 3.17
C SER A 93 -33.70 -21.21 3.37
N SER A 94 -34.47 -21.93 2.56
CA SER A 94 -35.94 -21.87 2.55
C SER A 94 -36.61 -22.72 3.62
N TYR A 95 -35.96 -23.82 4.04
CA TYR A 95 -36.56 -24.83 4.93
C TYR A 95 -35.69 -25.06 6.18
N THR A 96 -35.23 -23.97 6.80
CA THR A 96 -34.28 -23.98 7.92
C THR A 96 -34.67 -24.96 9.04
N THR A 97 -33.75 -25.88 9.35
CA THR A 97 -33.85 -26.80 10.48
C THR A 97 -32.85 -26.36 11.56
N ILE A 98 -33.35 -26.00 12.75
CA ILE A 98 -32.54 -25.47 13.85
C ILE A 98 -32.44 -26.53 14.95
N ILE A 99 -31.23 -26.83 15.42
CA ILE A 99 -30.97 -27.56 16.67
C ILE A 99 -30.52 -26.53 17.70
N ASP A 100 -31.26 -26.43 18.80
CA ASP A 100 -31.09 -25.43 19.85
C ASP A 100 -30.76 -26.11 21.19
N GLY A 101 -29.52 -25.89 21.66
CA GLY A 101 -29.00 -26.45 22.91
C GLY A 101 -29.62 -25.84 24.18
N ARG A 102 -30.35 -24.72 24.08
CA ARG A 102 -30.97 -23.95 25.18
C ARG A 102 -30.03 -23.60 26.33
N GLU A 103 -28.75 -23.41 26.03
CA GLU A 103 -27.71 -23.07 27.01
C GLU A 103 -27.56 -24.08 28.16
N LYS A 104 -28.01 -25.33 28.00
CA LYS A 104 -28.09 -26.32 29.10
C LYS A 104 -26.77 -26.96 29.54
N GLY A 105 -25.64 -26.41 29.10
CA GLY A 105 -24.31 -26.97 29.30
C GLY A 105 -23.96 -28.11 28.34
N GLY A 106 -22.71 -28.13 27.89
CA GLY A 106 -22.17 -29.12 26.95
C GLY A 106 -22.38 -28.71 25.49
N TRP A 107 -22.32 -29.71 24.61
CA TRP A 107 -22.42 -29.52 23.15
C TRP A 107 -23.86 -29.61 22.64
N VAL A 108 -24.15 -28.93 21.52
CA VAL A 108 -25.44 -29.10 20.81
C VAL A 108 -25.44 -30.40 20.01
N VAL A 109 -24.32 -30.74 19.34
CA VAL A 109 -24.15 -32.01 18.61
C VAL A 109 -22.77 -32.62 18.90
N SER A 110 -22.70 -33.90 19.27
CA SER A 110 -21.42 -34.64 19.26
C SER A 110 -21.24 -35.42 17.97
N GLY A 111 -20.03 -35.33 17.40
CA GLY A 111 -19.62 -36.04 16.19
C GLY A 111 -19.39 -37.54 16.44
N ALA A 112 -19.47 -38.33 15.36
CA ALA A 112 -19.18 -39.76 15.39
C ALA A 112 -18.48 -40.21 14.10
N ASP A 113 -17.75 -41.32 14.18
CA ASP A 113 -17.03 -41.89 13.05
C ASP A 113 -17.91 -42.09 11.82
N LYS A 114 -17.48 -41.52 10.68
CA LYS A 114 -18.16 -41.63 9.38
C LYS A 114 -19.63 -41.18 9.40
N ALA A 115 -20.06 -40.51 10.47
CA ALA A 115 -21.36 -39.86 10.53
C ALA A 115 -21.33 -38.60 9.68
N THR A 116 -22.47 -38.20 9.15
CA THR A 116 -22.62 -36.97 8.35
C THR A 116 -23.67 -36.08 8.99
N LEU A 117 -23.33 -34.82 9.22
CA LEU A 117 -24.23 -33.77 9.70
C LEU A 117 -24.36 -32.72 8.59
N ASP A 118 -25.53 -32.67 7.96
CA ASP A 118 -25.74 -31.97 6.70
C ASP A 118 -26.98 -31.06 6.76
N GLY A 119 -26.77 -29.73 6.70
CA GLY A 119 -27.86 -28.78 6.45
C GLY A 119 -28.62 -28.25 7.68
N PHE A 120 -27.97 -28.11 8.84
CA PHE A 120 -28.58 -27.62 10.08
C PHE A 120 -28.10 -26.23 10.47
N THR A 121 -28.96 -25.47 11.15
CA THR A 121 -28.55 -24.34 12.00
C THR A 121 -28.34 -24.83 13.42
N ILE A 122 -27.20 -24.53 14.06
CA ILE A 122 -26.79 -25.06 15.36
C ILE A 122 -26.45 -23.90 16.29
N ILE A 123 -27.22 -23.75 17.36
CA ILE A 123 -27.19 -22.59 18.26
C ILE A 123 -27.30 -22.97 19.75
N ASN A 124 -26.88 -22.04 20.61
CA ASN A 124 -27.08 -22.05 22.05
C ASN A 124 -26.43 -23.25 22.76
N GLY A 125 -25.31 -23.75 22.24
CA GLY A 125 -24.36 -24.56 23.02
C GLY A 125 -23.71 -23.71 24.11
N LYS A 126 -23.47 -24.27 25.30
CA LYS A 126 -22.96 -23.53 26.47
C LYS A 126 -21.85 -24.31 27.14
N ALA A 127 -20.76 -23.64 27.48
CA ALA A 127 -19.64 -24.26 28.18
C ALA A 127 -20.05 -24.84 29.54
N ILE A 128 -19.46 -25.97 29.90
CA ILE A 128 -19.30 -26.43 31.27
C ILE A 128 -17.81 -26.36 31.57
N GLU A 129 -17.44 -25.56 32.57
CA GLU A 129 -16.10 -25.54 33.13
C GLU A 129 -15.90 -26.79 34.00
N LEU A 130 -14.82 -27.52 33.76
CA LEU A 130 -14.29 -28.60 34.60
C LEU A 130 -12.90 -28.19 35.11
N GLU A 131 -12.42 -28.82 36.18
CA GLU A 131 -11.16 -28.43 36.86
C GLU A 131 -9.95 -28.27 35.92
N ASP A 132 -9.84 -29.11 34.88
CA ASP A 132 -8.73 -29.11 33.91
C ASP A 132 -9.17 -28.87 32.44
N SER A 133 -10.44 -28.60 32.14
CA SER A 133 -10.91 -28.42 30.74
C SER A 133 -12.28 -27.76 30.61
N THR A 134 -12.52 -27.07 29.50
CA THR A 134 -13.85 -26.53 29.15
C THR A 134 -14.53 -27.45 28.14
N ILE A 135 -15.69 -28.04 28.49
CA ILE A 135 -16.49 -28.84 27.54
C ILE A 135 -17.74 -28.07 27.10
N GLY A 136 -17.81 -27.80 25.80
CA GLY A 136 -18.92 -27.12 25.14
C GLY A 136 -18.58 -26.91 23.67
N SER A 137 -19.59 -26.68 22.84
CA SER A 137 -19.50 -26.13 21.47
C SER A 137 -20.85 -26.27 20.76
N GLY A 138 -21.00 -25.65 19.58
CA GLY A 138 -22.04 -26.06 18.64
C GLY A 138 -21.88 -27.53 18.25
N ILE A 139 -20.70 -27.90 17.76
CA ILE A 139 -20.34 -29.29 17.44
C ILE A 139 -19.07 -29.71 18.20
N TYR A 140 -19.10 -30.85 18.88
CA TYR A 140 -17.97 -31.41 19.63
C TYR A 140 -17.51 -32.75 19.04
N CYS A 141 -16.25 -32.85 18.62
CA CYS A 141 -15.66 -34.05 18.04
C CYS A 141 -14.48 -34.53 18.90
N LEU A 142 -14.64 -35.68 19.57
CA LEU A 142 -13.59 -36.31 20.38
C LEU A 142 -13.19 -37.64 19.75
N SER A 143 -11.93 -37.76 19.30
CA SER A 143 -11.36 -38.94 18.64
C SER A 143 -12.24 -39.56 17.54
N THR A 144 -12.88 -38.72 16.71
CA THR A 144 -13.88 -39.14 15.72
C THR A 144 -13.61 -38.59 14.31
N SER A 145 -14.26 -39.19 13.31
CA SER A 145 -14.13 -38.85 11.89
C SER A 145 -15.47 -38.48 11.21
N PRO A 146 -16.20 -37.44 11.66
CA PRO A 146 -17.44 -37.01 11.03
C PRO A 146 -17.21 -36.17 9.77
N THR A 147 -18.24 -36.08 8.93
CA THR A 147 -18.38 -35.05 7.88
C THR A 147 -19.40 -34.01 8.34
N ILE A 148 -18.98 -32.75 8.40
CA ILE A 148 -19.80 -31.60 8.82
C ILE A 148 -19.94 -30.70 7.58
N ILE A 149 -21.14 -30.62 7.02
CA ILE A 149 -21.38 -30.01 5.71
C ILE A 149 -22.65 -29.14 5.67
N ASN A 150 -22.64 -28.02 4.94
CA ASN A 150 -23.82 -27.18 4.70
C ASN A 150 -24.50 -26.61 5.97
N ASN A 151 -23.81 -26.54 7.11
CA ASN A 151 -24.40 -26.09 8.39
C ASN A 151 -24.17 -24.60 8.64
N VAL A 152 -25.04 -23.98 9.44
CA VAL A 152 -24.89 -22.63 10.00
C VAL A 152 -24.66 -22.76 11.51
N ILE A 153 -23.46 -22.47 11.99
CA ILE A 153 -23.03 -22.75 13.37
C ILE A 153 -22.72 -21.42 14.05
N LYS A 154 -23.60 -20.98 14.95
CA LYS A 154 -23.53 -19.64 15.54
C LYS A 154 -24.09 -19.54 16.95
N ALA A 155 -23.68 -18.51 17.71
CA ALA A 155 -24.13 -18.28 19.08
C ALA A 155 -23.93 -19.53 19.96
N ASN A 156 -22.74 -20.13 19.89
CA ASN A 156 -22.33 -21.22 20.77
C ASN A 156 -21.12 -20.81 21.61
N GLU A 157 -21.02 -21.43 22.78
CA GLU A 157 -19.95 -21.23 23.74
C GLU A 157 -19.31 -22.59 24.13
N PRO A 158 -17.97 -22.69 24.17
CA PRO A 158 -17.01 -21.67 23.76
C PRO A 158 -16.93 -21.54 22.22
N SER A 159 -16.65 -22.64 21.50
CA SER A 159 -16.38 -22.61 20.07
C SER A 159 -17.57 -23.06 19.20
N GLY A 160 -17.54 -22.72 17.91
CA GLY A 160 -18.51 -23.21 16.93
C GLY A 160 -18.36 -24.72 16.70
N ILE A 161 -17.17 -25.15 16.28
CA ILE A 161 -16.76 -26.55 16.18
C ILE A 161 -15.49 -26.74 17.03
N TYR A 162 -15.51 -27.69 17.95
CA TYR A 162 -14.32 -28.11 18.71
C TYR A 162 -13.94 -29.54 18.32
N CYS A 163 -12.67 -29.75 17.95
CA CYS A 163 -12.11 -31.04 17.56
C CYS A 163 -10.93 -31.40 18.47
N ASN A 164 -10.93 -32.61 19.03
CA ASN A 164 -9.86 -33.12 19.89
C ASN A 164 -9.48 -34.53 19.41
N GLY A 165 -8.22 -34.73 19.04
CA GLY A 165 -7.70 -35.99 18.46
C GLY A 165 -8.45 -36.50 17.22
N SER A 166 -9.13 -35.60 16.49
CA SER A 166 -10.16 -35.95 15.50
C SER A 166 -9.71 -35.77 14.04
N SER A 167 -10.40 -36.43 13.12
CA SER A 167 -10.15 -36.41 11.67
C SER A 167 -11.43 -36.09 10.89
N ALA A 168 -12.03 -34.94 11.19
CA ALA A 168 -13.25 -34.45 10.57
C ALA A 168 -13.01 -33.81 9.19
N VAL A 169 -14.03 -33.87 8.33
CA VAL A 169 -14.12 -33.08 7.10
C VAL A 169 -15.17 -31.99 7.32
N ILE A 170 -14.74 -30.73 7.29
CA ILE A 170 -15.57 -29.54 7.54
C ILE A 170 -15.68 -28.78 6.23
N MET A 171 -16.84 -28.81 5.57
CA MET A 171 -17.01 -28.28 4.22
C MET A 171 -18.29 -27.47 4.00
N ASN A 172 -18.21 -26.31 3.34
CA ASN A 172 -19.38 -25.50 2.98
C ASN A 172 -20.28 -25.11 4.19
N ASN A 173 -19.68 -24.82 5.35
CA ASN A 173 -20.40 -24.34 6.52
C ASN A 173 -20.22 -22.83 6.70
N VAL A 174 -21.21 -22.17 7.32
CA VAL A 174 -21.12 -20.78 7.80
C VAL A 174 -20.96 -20.82 9.32
N ILE A 175 -19.81 -20.39 9.82
CA ILE A 175 -19.44 -20.49 11.24
C ILE A 175 -19.20 -19.09 11.77
N SER A 176 -20.07 -18.59 12.66
CA SER A 176 -19.99 -17.18 13.06
C SER A 176 -20.57 -16.84 14.42
N ASN A 177 -20.17 -15.72 15.03
CA ASN A 177 -20.76 -15.24 16.28
C ASN A 177 -20.69 -16.28 17.42
N ASN A 178 -19.56 -17.00 17.54
CA ASN A 178 -19.29 -17.91 18.67
C ASN A 178 -18.37 -17.21 19.70
N GLU A 179 -18.44 -17.63 20.96
CA GLU A 179 -17.80 -16.96 22.11
C GLU A 179 -16.28 -17.12 22.18
N GLU A 180 -15.72 -18.11 21.48
CA GLU A 180 -14.30 -18.24 21.19
C GLU A 180 -14.07 -18.36 19.67
N ALA A 181 -13.49 -19.47 19.21
CA ALA A 181 -13.10 -19.65 17.81
C ALA A 181 -14.24 -20.24 16.97
N GLY A 182 -14.21 -19.99 15.67
CA GLY A 182 -15.11 -20.66 14.74
C GLY A 182 -14.86 -22.17 14.72
N ILE A 183 -13.61 -22.56 14.45
CA ILE A 183 -13.13 -23.95 14.54
C ILE A 183 -11.93 -23.97 15.48
N TYR A 184 -12.00 -24.76 16.54
CA TYR A 184 -10.90 -24.96 17.49
C TYR A 184 -10.43 -26.43 17.49
N LEU A 185 -9.12 -26.65 17.61
CA LEU A 185 -8.50 -27.97 17.50
C LEU A 185 -7.48 -28.24 18.59
N GLU A 186 -7.48 -29.44 19.17
CA GLU A 186 -6.47 -29.89 20.15
C GLU A 186 -6.01 -31.34 19.93
N ASN A 187 -4.91 -31.70 20.59
CA ASN A 187 -4.37 -33.06 20.68
C ASN A 187 -4.12 -33.77 19.35
N GLY A 188 -3.55 -33.06 18.36
CA GLY A 188 -3.08 -33.66 17.11
C GLY A 188 -4.22 -34.07 16.18
N CYS A 189 -5.05 -33.11 15.78
CA CYS A 189 -6.12 -33.34 14.81
C CYS A 189 -5.59 -33.44 13.37
N SER A 190 -6.34 -34.09 12.47
CA SER A 190 -6.04 -34.18 11.03
C SER A 190 -7.27 -33.75 10.23
N LEU A 191 -7.52 -32.44 10.14
CA LEU A 191 -8.75 -31.91 9.55
C LEU A 191 -8.59 -31.48 8.09
N LYS A 192 -9.71 -31.60 7.36
CA LYS A 192 -9.88 -30.96 6.05
C LYS A 192 -10.93 -29.87 6.17
N ILE A 193 -10.51 -28.62 6.10
CA ILE A 193 -11.36 -27.43 6.30
C ILE A 193 -11.42 -26.70 4.97
N LYS A 194 -12.54 -26.79 4.27
CA LYS A 194 -12.63 -26.23 2.92
C LYS A 194 -13.98 -25.62 2.55
N GLU A 195 -13.99 -24.60 1.71
CA GLU A 195 -15.24 -23.99 1.20
C GLU A 195 -16.11 -23.36 2.32
N ASN A 196 -15.58 -23.11 3.53
CA ASN A 196 -16.36 -22.56 4.65
C ASN A 196 -16.28 -21.02 4.68
N THR A 197 -17.31 -20.38 5.24
CA THR A 197 -17.29 -18.97 5.63
C THR A 197 -17.17 -18.88 7.16
N ILE A 198 -16.11 -18.27 7.69
CA ILE A 198 -15.80 -18.25 9.13
C ILE A 198 -15.59 -16.82 9.60
N ARG A 199 -16.56 -16.25 10.33
CA ARG A 199 -16.58 -14.82 10.61
C ARG A 199 -17.18 -14.37 11.93
N ASP A 200 -16.85 -13.17 12.39
CA ASP A 200 -17.46 -12.55 13.57
C ASP A 200 -17.35 -13.40 14.87
N ASN A 201 -16.34 -14.27 14.99
CA ASN A 201 -16.09 -15.05 16.21
C ASN A 201 -15.20 -14.24 17.18
N LYS A 202 -15.34 -14.45 18.49
CA LYS A 202 -14.64 -13.64 19.52
C LYS A 202 -13.17 -14.04 19.76
N ASN A 203 -12.70 -15.11 19.15
CA ASN A 203 -11.28 -15.50 19.08
C ASN A 203 -10.87 -15.58 17.59
N ALA A 204 -9.99 -16.50 17.21
CA ALA A 204 -9.60 -16.72 15.83
C ALA A 204 -10.72 -17.40 15.01
N GLY A 205 -10.68 -17.24 13.68
CA GLY A 205 -11.57 -18.01 12.79
C GLY A 205 -11.29 -19.51 12.91
N ILE A 206 -10.03 -19.89 12.72
CA ILE A 206 -9.51 -21.25 12.97
C ILE A 206 -8.37 -21.15 14.00
N GLY A 207 -8.45 -21.89 15.11
CA GLY A 207 -7.46 -21.89 16.18
C GLY A 207 -6.98 -23.29 16.57
N THR A 208 -5.73 -23.42 17.04
CA THR A 208 -5.23 -24.68 17.64
C THR A 208 -4.69 -24.48 19.06
N GLY A 209 -5.03 -25.40 19.97
CA GLY A 209 -4.51 -25.48 21.33
C GLY A 209 -3.59 -26.68 21.59
N GLY A 210 -2.91 -26.63 22.74
CA GLY A 210 -2.01 -27.67 23.22
C GLY A 210 -0.62 -27.68 22.58
N ASN A 211 0.12 -28.78 22.79
CA ASN A 211 1.52 -28.97 22.34
C ASN A 211 1.66 -30.02 21.22
N SER A 212 0.56 -30.61 20.74
CA SER A 212 0.56 -31.74 19.80
C SER A 212 0.35 -31.25 18.37
N THR A 213 1.30 -31.56 17.48
CA THR A 213 1.26 -31.15 16.08
C THR A 213 0.02 -31.65 15.36
N SER A 214 -0.81 -30.75 14.83
CA SER A 214 -1.96 -31.08 13.97
C SER A 214 -1.56 -31.13 12.49
N LEU A 215 -2.39 -31.75 11.64
CA LEU A 215 -2.23 -31.81 10.18
C LEU A 215 -3.38 -31.07 9.49
N PHE A 216 -3.04 -30.08 8.67
CA PHE A 216 -3.96 -29.12 8.06
C PHE A 216 -4.06 -29.28 6.54
N ASP A 217 -5.30 -29.36 6.05
CA ASP A 217 -5.71 -29.15 4.66
C ASP A 217 -6.78 -28.04 4.68
N VAL A 218 -6.32 -26.77 4.71
CA VAL A 218 -7.17 -25.58 4.86
C VAL A 218 -7.22 -24.81 3.56
N ARG A 219 -8.35 -24.84 2.85
CA ARG A 219 -8.43 -24.28 1.50
C ARG A 219 -9.77 -23.74 1.04
N ASN A 220 -9.77 -22.72 0.18
CA ASN A 220 -10.99 -22.17 -0.42
C ASN A 220 -12.01 -21.69 0.63
N ASN A 221 -11.53 -21.24 1.80
CA ASN A 221 -12.38 -20.66 2.85
C ASN A 221 -12.37 -19.13 2.76
N ILE A 222 -13.46 -18.50 3.19
CA ILE A 222 -13.56 -17.07 3.45
C ILE A 222 -13.50 -16.87 4.96
N ILE A 223 -12.54 -16.10 5.46
CA ILE A 223 -12.28 -15.96 6.90
C ILE A 223 -12.11 -14.48 7.27
N ASN A 224 -13.14 -13.87 7.88
CA ASN A 224 -13.15 -12.42 8.08
C ASN A 224 -13.77 -11.91 9.37
N ASN A 225 -13.43 -10.69 9.79
CA ASN A 225 -14.00 -10.01 10.96
C ASN A 225 -13.96 -10.78 12.29
N ASN A 226 -13.06 -11.76 12.44
CA ASN A 226 -12.84 -12.43 13.72
C ASN A 226 -12.04 -11.51 14.68
N ALA A 227 -12.28 -11.62 15.98
CA ALA A 227 -11.74 -10.68 16.97
C ALA A 227 -10.26 -10.92 17.34
N LEU A 228 -9.67 -12.04 16.90
CA LEU A 228 -8.22 -12.24 16.85
C LEU A 228 -7.80 -12.53 15.40
N ALA A 229 -6.99 -13.56 15.16
CA ALA A 229 -6.47 -13.85 13.82
C ALA A 229 -7.51 -14.54 12.92
N GLY A 230 -7.36 -14.46 11.59
CA GLY A 230 -8.16 -15.29 10.69
C GLY A 230 -7.87 -16.77 10.95
N ILE A 231 -6.59 -17.15 10.88
CA ILE A 231 -6.08 -18.47 11.25
C ILE A 231 -4.96 -18.30 12.28
N HIS A 232 -5.05 -18.99 13.43
CA HIS A 232 -3.98 -19.05 14.43
C HIS A 232 -3.57 -20.51 14.66
N VAL A 233 -2.34 -20.85 14.27
CA VAL A 233 -1.74 -22.17 14.38
C VAL A 233 -0.60 -22.16 15.38
N LYS A 234 -0.67 -23.08 16.34
CA LYS A 234 0.36 -23.38 17.33
C LYS A 234 0.81 -24.81 17.15
N SER A 235 1.82 -25.01 16.29
CA SER A 235 2.29 -26.32 15.81
C SER A 235 1.27 -27.09 14.93
N ALA A 236 1.27 -26.85 13.62
CA ALA A 236 0.62 -27.74 12.65
C ALA A 236 1.39 -27.82 11.32
N THR A 237 1.41 -29.00 10.71
CA THR A 237 1.98 -29.22 9.37
C THR A 237 0.88 -29.32 8.32
N GLY A 238 1.26 -29.35 7.03
CA GLY A 238 0.32 -29.40 5.91
C GLY A 238 0.30 -28.07 5.17
N THR A 239 -0.86 -27.68 4.66
CA THR A 239 -1.00 -26.56 3.71
C THR A 239 -2.22 -25.68 4.01
N ILE A 240 -2.03 -24.36 3.96
CA ILE A 240 -3.06 -23.32 3.93
C ILE A 240 -3.01 -22.69 2.54
N PHE A 241 -4.02 -22.92 1.69
CA PHE A 241 -3.99 -22.41 0.31
C PHE A 241 -5.32 -21.99 -0.28
N ASN A 242 -5.30 -21.01 -1.18
CA ASN A 242 -6.50 -20.50 -1.85
C ASN A 242 -7.58 -20.03 -0.86
N ASN A 243 -7.21 -19.37 0.25
CA ASN A 243 -8.18 -18.77 1.17
C ASN A 243 -8.25 -17.24 0.96
N ILE A 244 -9.43 -16.66 1.21
CA ILE A 244 -9.69 -15.22 1.27
C ILE A 244 -9.77 -14.83 2.75
N ILE A 245 -8.86 -13.97 3.22
CA ILE A 245 -8.72 -13.66 4.65
C ILE A 245 -8.64 -12.14 4.87
N TYR A 246 -9.67 -11.54 5.50
CA TYR A 246 -9.74 -10.07 5.63
C TYR A 246 -10.36 -9.52 6.92
N GLU A 247 -10.02 -8.29 7.29
CA GLU A 247 -10.63 -7.51 8.40
C GLU A 247 -10.62 -8.16 9.80
N ASN A 248 -9.87 -9.26 9.99
CA ASN A 248 -9.64 -9.87 11.29
C ASN A 248 -8.81 -8.90 12.16
N LYS A 249 -9.07 -8.84 13.47
CA LYS A 249 -8.48 -7.78 14.34
C LYS A 249 -7.01 -8.01 14.71
N ASP A 250 -6.50 -9.21 14.51
CA ASP A 250 -5.07 -9.54 14.63
C ASP A 250 -4.48 -9.83 13.23
N ALA A 251 -3.54 -10.76 13.10
CA ALA A 251 -2.98 -11.17 11.82
C ALA A 251 -4.00 -11.93 10.94
N GLY A 252 -3.83 -11.89 9.62
CA GLY A 252 -4.60 -12.76 8.71
C GLY A 252 -4.32 -14.24 9.01
N ILE A 253 -3.05 -14.62 9.00
CA ILE A 253 -2.56 -15.93 9.43
C ILE A 253 -1.46 -15.71 10.48
N ARG A 254 -1.52 -16.36 11.64
CA ARG A 254 -0.42 -16.49 12.60
C ARG A 254 -0.03 -17.96 12.76
N CYS A 255 1.26 -18.26 12.69
CA CYS A 255 1.82 -19.59 12.90
C CYS A 255 2.98 -19.57 13.90
N GLU A 256 3.00 -20.53 14.83
CA GLU A 256 4.04 -20.74 15.84
C GLU A 256 4.67 -22.14 15.73
N ASN A 257 5.97 -22.25 16.08
CA ASN A 257 6.74 -23.49 16.18
C ASN A 257 6.83 -24.33 14.87
N MET A 258 5.87 -25.21 14.59
CA MET A 258 5.83 -25.94 13.32
C MET A 258 4.75 -25.29 12.45
N PRO A 259 5.10 -24.41 11.49
CA PRO A 259 4.14 -23.81 10.57
C PRO A 259 3.82 -24.71 9.37
N PRO A 260 2.60 -24.64 8.81
CA PRO A 260 2.25 -25.24 7.52
C PRO A 260 2.77 -24.36 6.37
N ASP A 261 2.78 -24.91 5.15
CA ASP A 261 3.03 -24.15 3.93
C ASP A 261 1.83 -23.23 3.61
N ILE A 262 2.09 -22.01 3.17
CA ILE A 262 1.09 -20.96 2.92
C ILE A 262 1.19 -20.51 1.46
N VAL A 263 0.26 -20.97 0.61
CA VAL A 263 0.38 -20.86 -0.85
C VAL A 263 -0.87 -20.26 -1.49
N ASN A 264 -0.74 -19.34 -2.45
CA ASN A 264 -1.88 -18.82 -3.23
C ASN A 264 -3.07 -18.32 -2.38
N ASN A 265 -2.85 -17.63 -1.25
CA ASN A 265 -3.92 -16.98 -0.48
C ASN A 265 -4.03 -15.49 -0.83
N THR A 266 -5.22 -14.90 -0.63
CA THR A 266 -5.44 -13.45 -0.71
C THR A 266 -5.77 -12.91 0.68
N ILE A 267 -4.91 -12.02 1.21
CA ILE A 267 -4.90 -11.61 2.61
C ILE A 267 -4.91 -10.07 2.72
N VAL A 268 -6.04 -9.51 3.14
CA VAL A 268 -6.39 -8.09 2.94
C VAL A 268 -6.82 -7.40 4.25
N ALA A 269 -6.30 -6.22 4.56
CA ALA A 269 -6.86 -5.34 5.60
C ALA A 269 -7.02 -5.94 7.03
N ASN A 270 -6.13 -6.84 7.45
CA ASN A 270 -6.13 -7.39 8.82
C ASN A 270 -5.38 -6.46 9.80
N GLY A 271 -5.77 -6.49 11.07
CA GLY A 271 -5.38 -5.56 12.13
C GLY A 271 -3.93 -5.64 12.62
N GLN A 272 -3.16 -6.66 12.22
CA GLN A 272 -1.71 -6.71 12.39
C GLN A 272 -1.01 -7.07 11.06
N ALA A 273 -0.29 -8.20 11.01
CA ALA A 273 0.40 -8.67 9.82
C ALA A 273 -0.57 -9.42 8.88
N GLY A 274 -0.30 -9.46 7.58
CA GLY A 274 -0.96 -10.43 6.71
C GLY A 274 -0.65 -11.86 7.13
N ILE A 275 0.65 -12.17 7.29
CA ILE A 275 1.15 -13.45 7.82
C ILE A 275 2.17 -13.18 8.95
N ALA A 276 1.95 -13.74 10.14
CA ALA A 276 2.92 -13.78 11.23
C ALA A 276 3.48 -15.21 11.39
N VAL A 277 4.80 -15.34 11.47
CA VAL A 277 5.51 -16.60 11.75
C VAL A 277 6.43 -16.37 12.96
N ASP A 278 5.95 -16.76 14.13
CA ASP A 278 6.57 -16.46 15.42
C ASP A 278 7.35 -17.71 15.91
N ASP A 279 8.69 -17.61 15.98
CA ASP A 279 9.66 -18.66 16.40
C ASP A 279 9.47 -20.06 15.77
N PRO A 280 9.68 -20.22 14.44
CA PRO A 280 9.53 -21.50 13.77
C PRO A 280 10.74 -22.44 13.98
N SER A 281 10.46 -23.69 14.33
CA SER A 281 11.39 -24.82 14.29
C SER A 281 11.59 -25.40 12.88
N LEU A 282 10.67 -25.13 11.96
CA LEU A 282 10.78 -25.45 10.52
C LEU A 282 10.41 -24.26 9.64
N ARG A 283 11.16 -24.09 8.54
CA ARG A 283 10.98 -23.04 7.54
C ARG A 283 9.76 -23.35 6.65
N PRO A 284 8.62 -22.62 6.74
CA PRO A 284 7.46 -22.86 5.89
C PRO A 284 7.71 -22.36 4.47
N LEU A 285 7.05 -22.96 3.47
CA LEU A 285 6.98 -22.40 2.14
C LEU A 285 5.89 -21.32 2.08
N ILE A 286 6.24 -20.07 1.79
CA ILE A 286 5.27 -18.99 1.60
C ILE A 286 5.36 -18.51 0.15
N LYS A 287 4.39 -18.87 -0.69
CA LYS A 287 4.46 -18.62 -2.15
C LYS A 287 3.16 -18.15 -2.79
N ASN A 288 3.27 -17.30 -3.80
CA ASN A 288 2.18 -16.84 -4.67
C ASN A 288 1.02 -16.18 -3.90
N ASN A 289 1.23 -15.70 -2.67
CA ASN A 289 0.17 -15.02 -1.91
C ASN A 289 0.07 -13.56 -2.35
N ILE A 290 -1.15 -13.02 -2.40
CA ILE A 290 -1.36 -11.56 -2.49
C ILE A 290 -1.67 -11.05 -1.08
N ILE A 291 -0.81 -10.17 -0.58
CA ILE A 291 -0.90 -9.65 0.78
C ILE A 291 -0.94 -8.12 0.69
N THR A 292 -2.02 -7.49 1.16
CA THR A 292 -2.23 -6.05 0.96
C THR A 292 -3.06 -5.37 2.06
N HIS A 293 -2.87 -4.06 2.26
CA HIS A 293 -3.60 -3.21 3.22
C HIS A 293 -3.58 -3.65 4.72
N ASN A 294 -2.75 -4.60 5.12
CA ASN A 294 -2.64 -5.02 6.53
C ASN A 294 -1.89 -3.97 7.38
N VAL A 295 -2.31 -3.77 8.62
CA VAL A 295 -1.95 -2.58 9.45
C VAL A 295 -0.48 -2.53 9.89
N ASP A 296 0.12 -3.67 10.25
CA ASP A 296 1.50 -3.72 10.72
C ASP A 296 2.47 -4.02 9.58
N SER A 297 2.24 -5.12 8.87
CA SER A 297 3.22 -5.70 7.95
C SER A 297 2.57 -6.65 6.95
N GLY A 298 3.25 -6.93 5.85
CA GLY A 298 2.85 -8.01 4.94
C GLY A 298 3.11 -9.36 5.59
N ILE A 299 4.39 -9.63 5.84
CA ILE A 299 4.84 -10.76 6.64
C ILE A 299 5.58 -10.25 7.88
N ARG A 300 5.53 -11.01 8.97
CA ARG A 300 6.33 -10.79 10.17
C ARG A 300 6.96 -12.11 10.58
N ALA A 301 8.28 -12.22 10.52
CA ALA A 301 9.00 -13.42 10.93
C ALA A 301 9.90 -13.14 12.13
N ALA A 302 9.85 -13.99 13.15
CA ALA A 302 10.81 -14.04 14.24
C ALA A 302 11.62 -15.35 14.15
N GLY A 303 12.95 -15.28 14.22
CA GLY A 303 13.81 -16.47 14.22
C GLY A 303 14.27 -16.95 12.84
N LYS A 304 14.35 -18.28 12.63
CA LYS A 304 14.96 -18.92 11.43
C LYS A 304 13.97 -19.17 10.28
N GLY A 305 12.93 -18.35 10.14
CA GLY A 305 11.88 -18.52 9.13
C GLY A 305 11.93 -17.47 8.01
N TYR A 306 12.37 -17.86 6.82
CA TYR A 306 12.23 -17.12 5.56
C TYR A 306 11.87 -18.12 4.48
N SER A 307 10.99 -17.87 3.52
CA SER A 307 10.97 -18.63 2.25
C SER A 307 10.00 -17.99 1.27
N TYR A 308 10.54 -17.55 0.15
CA TYR A 308 9.96 -16.53 -0.74
C TYR A 308 9.13 -17.12 -1.89
N ASN A 309 8.06 -16.42 -2.28
CA ASN A 309 7.81 -15.76 -3.59
C ASN A 309 6.47 -14.99 -3.41
N LEU A 310 6.46 -13.66 -3.45
CA LEU A 310 5.42 -12.83 -2.80
C LEU A 310 4.92 -11.63 -3.63
N LEU A 311 3.60 -11.48 -3.76
CA LEU A 311 3.00 -10.18 -4.10
C LEU A 311 2.73 -9.41 -2.81
N ALA A 312 3.41 -8.27 -2.62
CA ALA A 312 3.39 -7.52 -1.39
C ALA A 312 3.13 -6.01 -1.60
N SER A 313 1.92 -5.68 -2.04
CA SER A 313 1.37 -4.32 -1.89
C SER A 313 0.76 -4.10 -0.51
N ASN A 314 1.56 -4.29 0.54
CA ASN A 314 1.18 -3.79 1.87
C ASN A 314 1.45 -2.29 1.90
N ASN A 315 0.54 -1.54 1.28
CA ASN A 315 0.44 -0.12 1.47
C ASN A 315 0.00 0.14 2.91
N MET A 316 0.91 0.71 3.71
CA MET A 316 0.53 1.35 4.95
C MET A 316 -0.12 2.69 4.59
N THR A 317 -1.42 2.62 4.25
CA THR A 317 -2.31 3.75 4.42
C THR A 317 -2.16 4.23 5.87
N ASP A 318 -1.75 5.49 6.02
CA ASP A 318 -1.65 6.28 7.26
C ASP A 318 -0.44 6.14 8.21
N ASN A 319 0.61 5.32 7.99
CA ASN A 319 1.83 5.44 8.84
C ASN A 319 3.19 4.99 8.26
N CYS A 320 3.33 4.65 6.98
CA CYS A 320 4.66 4.35 6.42
C CYS A 320 5.44 5.63 6.14
N ASN A 321 6.67 5.67 6.65
CA ASN A 321 7.70 6.54 6.09
C ASN A 321 7.82 6.27 4.58
N THR A 322 7.95 7.31 3.76
CA THR A 322 7.80 7.31 2.29
C THR A 322 9.00 6.72 1.53
N ASP A 323 9.43 5.58 2.04
CA ASP A 323 10.66 4.91 1.71
C ASP A 323 10.34 3.47 1.34
N TYR A 324 10.48 3.16 0.05
CA TYR A 324 10.27 1.85 -0.55
C TYR A 324 10.94 0.72 0.26
N LEU A 325 12.19 0.96 0.67
CA LEU A 325 12.96 0.04 1.51
C LEU A 325 12.46 -0.06 2.96
N TRP A 326 11.70 0.90 3.48
CA TRP A 326 11.06 0.81 4.79
C TRP A 326 9.80 -0.06 4.76
N CYS A 327 9.03 -0.02 3.67
CA CYS A 327 7.93 -0.95 3.43
C CYS A 327 8.46 -2.40 3.41
N ILE A 328 9.53 -2.66 2.64
CA ILE A 328 10.19 -3.99 2.57
C ILE A 328 10.72 -4.42 3.94
N ARG A 329 11.45 -3.55 4.68
CA ARG A 329 11.98 -3.88 6.02
C ARG A 329 10.88 -4.19 7.05
N ARG A 330 9.72 -3.53 6.97
CA ARG A 330 8.57 -3.84 7.85
C ARG A 330 7.85 -5.13 7.44
N GLN A 331 7.88 -5.48 6.15
CA GLN A 331 7.29 -6.71 5.59
C GLN A 331 8.05 -8.02 5.89
N TYR A 332 9.21 -7.98 6.55
CA TYR A 332 9.97 -9.21 6.88
C TYR A 332 10.55 -9.26 8.30
N GLY A 333 10.48 -8.18 9.09
CA GLY A 333 11.07 -8.11 10.44
C GLY A 333 12.60 -8.04 10.48
N THR A 334 13.29 -8.23 9.34
CA THR A 334 14.73 -8.00 9.17
C THR A 334 15.02 -7.29 7.84
N TYR A 335 16.30 -7.15 7.50
CA TYR A 335 16.76 -6.34 6.37
C TYR A 335 16.98 -7.20 5.12
N GLU A 336 16.10 -7.05 4.15
CA GLU A 336 16.32 -7.49 2.77
C GLU A 336 16.60 -6.29 1.87
N ASP A 337 17.40 -6.50 0.82
CA ASP A 337 17.83 -5.46 -0.10
C ASP A 337 17.06 -5.54 -1.43
N GLU A 338 17.07 -4.47 -2.24
CA GLU A 338 16.40 -4.45 -3.55
C GLU A 338 16.87 -5.59 -4.47
N GLN A 339 18.06 -6.14 -4.24
CA GLN A 339 18.60 -7.24 -5.01
C GLN A 339 17.96 -8.59 -4.60
N SER A 340 17.77 -8.86 -3.30
CA SER A 340 17.04 -10.07 -2.88
C SER A 340 15.56 -10.05 -3.29
N PHE A 341 14.93 -8.87 -3.40
CA PHE A 341 13.57 -8.73 -3.94
C PHE A 341 13.48 -9.17 -5.42
N LEU A 342 14.43 -8.70 -6.24
CA LEU A 342 14.52 -9.05 -7.66
C LEU A 342 14.93 -10.52 -7.90
N GLU A 343 15.67 -11.14 -6.98
CA GLU A 343 16.11 -12.54 -7.08
C GLU A 343 14.99 -13.57 -6.80
N HIS A 344 13.85 -13.16 -6.24
CA HIS A 344 12.73 -14.05 -5.87
C HIS A 344 11.41 -13.82 -6.63
N ASN A 345 11.40 -12.95 -7.66
CA ASN A 345 10.21 -12.56 -8.42
C ASN A 345 9.07 -11.98 -7.55
N ASP A 346 9.41 -11.29 -6.47
CA ASP A 346 8.42 -10.58 -5.66
C ASP A 346 7.90 -9.32 -6.40
N ILE A 347 6.68 -8.86 -6.09
CA ILE A 347 6.05 -7.69 -6.76
C ILE A 347 5.45 -6.70 -5.74
N ILE A 348 5.79 -5.41 -5.90
CA ILE A 348 5.14 -4.28 -5.20
C ILE A 348 4.37 -3.44 -6.23
N ALA A 349 3.15 -3.86 -6.54
CA ALA A 349 2.23 -3.15 -7.42
C ALA A 349 0.78 -3.43 -7.00
N ASP A 350 -0.14 -2.51 -7.27
CA ASP A 350 -1.56 -2.69 -6.96
C ASP A 350 -2.07 -3.99 -7.61
N PRO A 351 -2.71 -4.93 -6.88
CA PRO A 351 -3.28 -6.13 -7.46
C PRO A 351 -4.36 -5.87 -8.53
N LEU A 352 -4.92 -4.66 -8.62
CA LEU A 352 -6.01 -4.30 -9.54
C LEU A 352 -7.17 -5.29 -9.44
N TYR A 353 -7.81 -5.35 -8.28
CA TYR A 353 -9.00 -6.19 -8.06
C TYR A 353 -10.22 -5.69 -8.86
N VAL A 354 -11.14 -6.59 -9.18
CA VAL A 354 -12.41 -6.25 -9.84
C VAL A 354 -13.28 -5.34 -8.96
N ASP A 355 -13.53 -5.72 -7.71
CA ASP A 355 -14.29 -4.90 -6.76
C ASP A 355 -13.90 -5.21 -5.29
N ALA A 356 -12.75 -4.67 -4.88
CA ALA A 356 -12.25 -4.83 -3.52
C ALA A 356 -13.18 -4.26 -2.43
N VAL A 357 -14.06 -3.30 -2.77
CA VAL A 357 -15.01 -2.67 -1.84
C VAL A 357 -16.09 -3.65 -1.42
N HIS A 358 -16.53 -4.52 -2.33
CA HIS A 358 -17.47 -5.60 -2.06
C HIS A 358 -16.77 -6.95 -1.79
N HIS A 359 -15.46 -6.94 -1.51
CA HIS A 359 -14.61 -8.09 -1.28
C HIS A 359 -14.50 -9.08 -2.45
N ASP A 360 -14.73 -8.60 -3.68
CA ASP A 360 -14.39 -9.33 -4.91
C ASP A 360 -12.92 -9.11 -5.23
N TYR A 361 -12.12 -10.14 -4.93
CA TYR A 361 -10.67 -10.13 -5.11
C TYR A 361 -10.22 -10.84 -6.41
N HIS A 362 -11.12 -11.04 -7.39
CA HIS A 362 -10.69 -11.41 -8.75
C HIS A 362 -9.77 -10.33 -9.33
N LEU A 363 -8.83 -10.73 -10.19
CA LEU A 363 -7.87 -9.82 -10.81
C LEU A 363 -8.44 -9.22 -12.12
N GLN A 364 -8.27 -7.93 -12.34
CA GLN A 364 -8.53 -7.31 -13.63
C GLN A 364 -7.50 -7.80 -14.68
N PRO A 365 -7.83 -7.88 -15.99
CA PRO A 365 -6.91 -8.39 -17.02
C PRO A 365 -5.57 -7.64 -17.17
N THR A 366 -5.44 -6.43 -16.61
CA THR A 366 -4.18 -5.66 -16.60
C THR A 366 -3.42 -5.79 -15.28
N SER A 367 -3.83 -6.69 -14.39
CA SER A 367 -3.22 -6.89 -13.07
C SER A 367 -1.76 -7.34 -13.19
N PRO A 368 -0.84 -6.74 -12.41
CA PRO A 368 0.56 -7.19 -12.31
C PRO A 368 0.72 -8.52 -11.56
N ALA A 369 -0.36 -9.08 -11.00
CA ALA A 369 -0.37 -10.38 -10.35
C ALA A 369 -0.66 -11.56 -11.31
N ILE A 370 -1.01 -11.27 -12.57
CA ILE A 370 -1.24 -12.24 -13.64
C ILE A 370 0.08 -12.74 -14.20
N ASP A 371 0.17 -14.05 -14.48
CA ASP A 371 1.34 -14.74 -15.05
C ASP A 371 2.66 -14.44 -14.29
N ALA A 372 2.57 -14.14 -12.98
CA ALA A 372 3.64 -13.52 -12.18
C ALA A 372 4.17 -14.38 -11.03
N GLY A 373 3.45 -15.45 -10.66
CA GLY A 373 3.78 -16.39 -9.60
C GLY A 373 4.94 -17.34 -9.92
N ASP A 374 5.15 -18.30 -9.04
CA ASP A 374 6.18 -19.33 -9.21
C ASP A 374 5.92 -20.17 -10.50
N PRO A 375 6.88 -20.23 -11.44
CA PRO A 375 6.75 -20.95 -12.70
C PRO A 375 6.91 -22.48 -12.60
N ASP A 376 7.20 -23.03 -11.42
CA ASP A 376 7.25 -24.48 -11.19
C ASP A 376 5.89 -25.12 -11.54
N SER A 377 5.92 -26.16 -12.37
CA SER A 377 4.71 -26.82 -12.88
C SER A 377 3.82 -27.45 -11.81
N LYS A 378 4.33 -27.67 -10.59
CA LYS A 378 3.48 -28.06 -9.46
C LYS A 378 2.49 -26.95 -9.05
N PHE A 379 2.72 -25.71 -9.49
CA PHE A 379 1.90 -24.54 -9.20
C PHE A 379 1.04 -24.06 -10.39
N HIS A 380 1.07 -24.71 -11.54
CA HIS A 380 0.30 -24.26 -12.71
C HIS A 380 -1.20 -24.16 -12.43
N ASP A 381 -1.76 -22.98 -12.74
CA ASP A 381 -3.18 -22.79 -12.93
C ASP A 381 -3.63 -23.61 -14.14
N MET A 382 -4.79 -24.26 -14.03
CA MET A 382 -5.31 -25.14 -15.09
C MET A 382 -6.68 -24.69 -15.61
N ASN A 383 -7.31 -23.68 -15.01
CA ASN A 383 -8.78 -23.58 -15.03
C ASN A 383 -9.43 -22.19 -15.13
N PHE A 384 -8.72 -21.05 -15.07
CA PHE A 384 -9.39 -19.74 -15.10
C PHE A 384 -8.60 -18.65 -15.86
N PRO A 385 -9.23 -17.89 -16.79
CA PRO A 385 -8.73 -16.57 -17.15
C PRO A 385 -8.82 -15.65 -15.91
N PRO A 386 -7.90 -14.67 -15.75
CA PRO A 386 -7.19 -13.99 -16.83
C PRO A 386 -5.73 -14.40 -17.09
N SER A 387 -5.30 -15.64 -16.83
CA SER A 387 -3.97 -16.08 -17.33
C SER A 387 -3.89 -15.89 -18.86
N MET A 388 -2.87 -15.17 -19.34
CA MET A 388 -2.77 -14.77 -20.75
C MET A 388 -2.17 -15.88 -21.64
N GLY A 389 -2.35 -17.14 -21.23
CA GLY A 389 -1.87 -18.32 -21.94
C GLY A 389 -0.36 -18.57 -21.79
N LEU A 390 0.28 -18.02 -20.76
CA LEU A 390 1.65 -18.35 -20.39
C LEU A 390 1.69 -19.57 -19.46
N SER A 391 2.88 -20.12 -19.22
CA SER A 391 3.09 -21.28 -18.32
C SER A 391 3.59 -20.85 -16.94
N ILE A 392 3.15 -19.69 -16.45
CA ILE A 392 3.55 -19.09 -15.18
C ILE A 392 2.27 -18.85 -14.39
N ASN A 393 2.26 -19.24 -13.13
CA ASN A 393 1.06 -19.19 -12.31
C ASN A 393 0.61 -17.75 -11.99
N ASP A 394 -0.69 -17.51 -11.83
CA ASP A 394 -1.19 -16.29 -11.19
C ASP A 394 -0.89 -16.26 -9.68
N MET A 395 -0.74 -15.07 -9.10
CA MET A 395 -0.69 -14.90 -7.65
C MET A 395 -2.10 -14.75 -7.04
N GLY A 396 -2.24 -15.13 -5.77
CA GLY A 396 -3.47 -15.01 -4.99
C GLY A 396 -4.40 -16.22 -5.09
N VAL A 397 -5.59 -16.09 -4.50
CA VAL A 397 -6.60 -17.16 -4.35
C VAL A 397 -7.13 -17.75 -5.66
N TYR A 398 -7.11 -16.96 -6.74
CA TYR A 398 -7.56 -17.36 -8.06
C TYR A 398 -6.46 -17.94 -8.95
N GLY A 399 -5.20 -17.82 -8.53
CA GLY A 399 -4.10 -18.57 -9.11
C GLY A 399 -3.89 -19.92 -8.44
N GLY A 400 -3.15 -20.78 -9.12
CA GLY A 400 -2.51 -21.93 -8.53
C GLY A 400 -3.08 -23.30 -8.90
N PRO A 401 -2.36 -24.34 -8.47
CA PRO A 401 -2.81 -25.70 -8.61
C PRO A 401 -3.98 -25.90 -7.63
N PHE A 402 -4.97 -26.69 -8.02
CA PHE A 402 -6.12 -26.97 -7.14
C PHE A 402 -6.99 -25.74 -6.79
N THR A 403 -6.92 -24.66 -7.57
CA THR A 403 -8.06 -23.75 -7.76
C THR A 403 -9.29 -24.63 -8.02
N ILE A 404 -10.26 -24.61 -7.10
CA ILE A 404 -11.51 -25.34 -7.33
C ILE A 404 -12.22 -24.52 -8.42
N PRO A 405 -12.59 -25.11 -9.57
CA PRO A 405 -13.51 -24.44 -10.48
C PRO A 405 -14.74 -24.06 -9.66
N GLU A 406 -15.11 -22.77 -9.65
CA GLU A 406 -16.09 -22.22 -8.71
C GLU A 406 -17.19 -23.25 -8.44
N LYS A 407 -17.24 -23.73 -7.19
CA LYS A 407 -18.08 -24.85 -6.87
C LYS A 407 -19.50 -24.34 -6.90
N ARG A 408 -20.13 -24.49 -8.06
CA ARG A 408 -21.50 -24.10 -8.36
C ARG A 408 -22.36 -24.45 -7.16
N LYS A 409 -22.61 -23.38 -6.41
CA LYS A 409 -23.66 -23.22 -5.41
C LYS A 409 -24.94 -23.82 -6.02
N TYR A 410 -25.87 -24.29 -5.17
CA TYR A 410 -27.11 -24.93 -5.63
C TYR A 410 -27.62 -24.25 -6.89
N ASN A 411 -27.90 -24.96 -8.00
CA ASN A 411 -28.34 -24.28 -9.23
C ASN A 411 -29.59 -23.48 -8.92
N ASP A 412 -29.43 -22.22 -8.58
CA ASP A 412 -30.48 -21.33 -8.14
C ASP A 412 -31.18 -20.87 -9.41
N PRO A 413 -32.43 -20.40 -9.34
CA PRO A 413 -32.93 -19.62 -10.47
C PRO A 413 -31.96 -18.44 -10.64
N PRO A 414 -31.34 -18.25 -11.82
CA PRO A 414 -30.47 -17.10 -12.04
C PRO A 414 -31.25 -15.82 -11.78
N GLN A 415 -30.59 -14.76 -11.32
CA GLN A 415 -31.25 -13.48 -11.10
C GLN A 415 -31.23 -12.69 -12.40
N ALA A 416 -32.40 -12.45 -12.98
CA ALA A 416 -32.53 -11.45 -14.03
C ALA A 416 -32.23 -10.07 -13.43
N TYR A 417 -31.33 -9.35 -14.10
CA TYR A 417 -31.19 -7.90 -14.00
C TYR A 417 -31.42 -7.33 -15.41
N ALA A 418 -32.60 -6.78 -15.63
CA ALA A 418 -33.05 -6.21 -16.91
C ALA A 418 -32.56 -4.76 -17.13
N GLY A 419 -31.60 -4.30 -16.33
CA GLY A 419 -31.20 -2.89 -16.27
C GLY A 419 -32.16 -2.02 -15.45
N PRO A 420 -31.74 -0.77 -15.13
CA PRO A 420 -32.66 0.26 -14.64
C PRO A 420 -33.67 0.64 -15.74
N SER A 421 -34.80 1.24 -15.35
CA SER A 421 -35.74 1.79 -16.35
C SER A 421 -35.06 2.90 -17.14
N GLN A 422 -35.19 2.86 -18.46
CA GLN A 422 -34.52 3.78 -19.37
C GLN A 422 -35.49 4.89 -19.78
N GLN A 423 -34.92 6.06 -20.06
CA GLN A 423 -35.55 7.10 -20.84
C GLN A 423 -34.69 7.26 -22.10
N VAL A 424 -35.31 7.05 -23.24
CA VAL A 424 -34.69 7.06 -24.58
C VAL A 424 -35.56 7.92 -25.49
N TYR A 425 -35.16 8.12 -26.74
CA TYR A 425 -35.89 8.97 -27.68
C TYR A 425 -36.52 8.16 -28.80
N VAL A 426 -37.44 8.77 -29.55
CA VAL A 426 -38.12 8.04 -30.63
C VAL A 426 -37.17 7.85 -31.80
N GLY A 427 -36.97 6.59 -32.20
CA GLY A 427 -35.94 6.19 -33.17
C GLY A 427 -34.64 5.67 -32.53
N ASP A 428 -34.47 5.80 -31.21
CA ASP A 428 -33.28 5.25 -30.54
C ASP A 428 -33.20 3.74 -30.68
N LYS A 429 -31.96 3.27 -30.90
CA LYS A 429 -31.61 1.86 -30.71
C LYS A 429 -31.42 1.58 -29.21
N VAL A 430 -32.55 1.35 -28.55
CA VAL A 430 -32.59 0.91 -27.15
C VAL A 430 -31.76 -0.35 -26.98
N THR A 431 -30.82 -0.30 -26.04
CA THR A 431 -30.05 -1.47 -25.62
C THR A 431 -30.50 -1.89 -24.24
N LEU A 432 -31.18 -3.04 -24.19
CA LEU A 432 -31.62 -3.67 -22.96
C LEU A 432 -30.44 -4.44 -22.37
N ASP A 433 -29.79 -3.81 -21.40
CA ASP A 433 -28.60 -4.39 -20.76
C ASP A 433 -29.00 -5.50 -19.79
N GLY A 434 -28.70 -6.73 -20.18
CA GLY A 434 -28.87 -7.90 -19.35
C GLY A 434 -27.63 -8.25 -18.55
N SER A 435 -26.46 -7.61 -18.75
CA SER A 435 -25.18 -8.13 -18.27
C SER A 435 -25.01 -8.11 -16.76
N GLY A 436 -25.78 -7.29 -16.04
CA GLY A 436 -25.89 -7.36 -14.58
C GLY A 436 -26.67 -8.58 -14.07
N SER A 437 -27.28 -9.37 -14.97
CA SER A 437 -27.91 -10.64 -14.61
C SER A 437 -26.82 -11.60 -14.20
N SER A 438 -26.94 -12.14 -12.99
CA SER A 438 -26.01 -13.13 -12.47
C SER A 438 -26.76 -14.41 -12.18
N ASP A 439 -26.20 -15.53 -12.60
CA ASP A 439 -26.49 -16.76 -11.88
C ASP A 439 -25.78 -16.69 -10.52
N PRO A 440 -26.48 -16.89 -9.38
CA PRO A 440 -25.87 -16.83 -8.05
C PRO A 440 -24.71 -17.82 -7.86
N ASN A 441 -24.53 -18.77 -8.78
CA ASN A 441 -23.60 -19.89 -8.75
C ASN A 441 -22.52 -19.82 -9.83
N GLY A 442 -22.48 -18.74 -10.63
CA GLY A 442 -21.54 -18.59 -11.74
C GLY A 442 -21.86 -19.45 -12.97
N ASP A 443 -23.06 -20.02 -13.07
CA ASP A 443 -23.47 -20.71 -14.30
C ASP A 443 -23.59 -19.72 -15.48
N PRO A 444 -23.03 -20.03 -16.67
CA PRO A 444 -23.33 -19.31 -17.90
C PRO A 444 -24.84 -19.27 -18.15
N ILE A 445 -25.37 -18.04 -18.28
CA ILE A 445 -26.78 -17.78 -18.50
C ILE A 445 -27.09 -17.45 -19.96
N SER A 446 -28.25 -17.96 -20.40
CA SER A 446 -28.91 -17.66 -21.67
C SER A 446 -30.03 -16.66 -21.44
N TYR A 447 -30.12 -15.65 -22.29
CA TYR A 447 -31.08 -14.55 -22.14
C TYR A 447 -32.35 -14.82 -22.95
N TYR A 448 -33.49 -14.35 -22.45
CA TYR A 448 -34.78 -14.43 -23.13
C TYR A 448 -35.55 -13.14 -22.89
N TRP A 449 -35.32 -12.18 -23.78
CA TRP A 449 -35.99 -10.89 -23.81
C TRP A 449 -37.33 -10.99 -24.55
N LYS A 450 -38.33 -10.23 -24.07
CA LYS A 450 -39.62 -10.08 -24.74
C LYS A 450 -40.19 -8.68 -24.50
N LEU A 451 -40.58 -7.98 -25.56
CA LEU A 451 -41.47 -6.82 -25.45
C LEU A 451 -42.87 -7.33 -25.07
N ILE A 452 -43.30 -7.05 -23.83
CA ILE A 452 -44.60 -7.48 -23.28
C ILE A 452 -45.67 -6.37 -23.39
N SER A 453 -45.24 -5.12 -23.51
CA SER A 453 -46.08 -3.96 -23.84
C SER A 453 -45.28 -3.00 -24.71
N LYS A 454 -45.98 -2.28 -25.59
CA LYS A 454 -45.43 -1.20 -26.43
C LYS A 454 -46.57 -0.26 -26.86
N PRO A 455 -46.28 0.98 -27.30
CA PRO A 455 -47.30 1.91 -27.78
C PRO A 455 -48.16 1.35 -28.93
N GLU A 456 -49.40 1.80 -29.07
CA GLU A 456 -50.33 1.31 -30.11
C GLU A 456 -49.81 1.54 -31.54
N ALA A 457 -49.09 2.65 -31.76
CA ALA A 457 -48.44 2.96 -33.03
C ALA A 457 -47.14 2.18 -33.29
N SER A 458 -46.61 1.43 -32.31
CA SER A 458 -45.30 0.78 -32.40
C SER A 458 -45.33 -0.53 -33.18
N THR A 459 -44.44 -0.65 -34.15
CA THR A 459 -44.11 -1.89 -34.88
C THR A 459 -42.90 -2.65 -34.29
N ALA A 460 -42.15 -2.02 -33.38
CA ALA A 460 -40.90 -2.50 -32.77
C ALA A 460 -40.85 -4.00 -32.43
N LYS A 461 -39.65 -4.56 -32.65
CA LYS A 461 -39.25 -5.95 -32.38
C LYS A 461 -37.81 -5.96 -31.87
N LEU A 462 -37.50 -6.94 -31.02
CA LEU A 462 -36.12 -7.21 -30.60
C LEU A 462 -35.34 -7.83 -31.76
N SER A 463 -34.12 -7.33 -32.00
CA SER A 463 -33.21 -7.79 -33.06
C SER A 463 -32.68 -9.20 -32.80
N ASP A 464 -32.14 -9.43 -31.61
CA ASP A 464 -31.87 -10.75 -31.05
C ASP A 464 -32.44 -10.84 -29.63
N PRO A 465 -33.58 -11.53 -29.43
CA PRO A 465 -34.16 -11.76 -28.11
C PRO A 465 -33.28 -12.59 -27.14
N LYS A 466 -32.16 -13.17 -27.60
CA LYS A 466 -31.28 -14.04 -26.80
C LYS A 466 -29.90 -13.46 -26.54
N ALA A 467 -29.58 -12.30 -27.08
CA ALA A 467 -28.35 -11.58 -26.74
C ALA A 467 -28.38 -11.15 -25.26
N VAL A 468 -27.18 -11.09 -24.64
CA VAL A 468 -26.97 -10.43 -23.34
C VAL A 468 -27.61 -9.05 -23.37
N ASN A 469 -27.22 -8.28 -24.39
CA ASN A 469 -27.67 -6.93 -24.67
C ASN A 469 -28.59 -6.95 -25.89
N ALA A 470 -29.86 -7.32 -25.68
CA ALA A 470 -30.86 -7.32 -26.74
C ALA A 470 -31.20 -5.88 -27.11
N THR A 471 -31.48 -5.62 -28.39
CA THR A 471 -31.77 -4.26 -28.86
C THR A 471 -33.06 -4.19 -29.66
N PHE A 472 -33.78 -3.07 -29.56
CA PHE A 472 -34.91 -2.73 -30.42
C PHE A 472 -34.87 -1.23 -30.74
N GLU A 473 -35.62 -0.82 -31.76
CA GLU A 473 -35.80 0.59 -32.12
C GLU A 473 -37.08 1.12 -31.47
N ALA A 474 -36.98 2.22 -30.70
CA ALA A 474 -38.11 2.87 -30.05
C ALA A 474 -38.94 3.69 -31.05
N ASP A 475 -39.62 3.00 -31.97
CA ASP A 475 -40.29 3.56 -33.15
C ASP A 475 -41.57 4.42 -32.92
N ALA A 476 -42.00 4.66 -31.68
CA ALA A 476 -43.20 5.43 -31.35
C ALA A 476 -43.19 6.01 -29.92
N HIS A 477 -43.90 7.13 -29.71
CA HIS A 477 -44.07 7.70 -28.38
C HIS A 477 -44.92 6.84 -27.42
N GLY A 478 -44.50 6.77 -26.16
CA GLY A 478 -45.12 6.03 -25.05
C GLY A 478 -44.17 5.04 -24.37
N ASP A 479 -44.68 4.37 -23.33
CA ASP A 479 -43.93 3.36 -22.58
C ASP A 479 -43.82 2.03 -23.36
N TYR A 480 -42.59 1.58 -23.57
CA TYR A 480 -42.28 0.18 -23.86
C TYR A 480 -42.05 -0.55 -22.53
N THR A 481 -42.43 -1.82 -22.46
CA THR A 481 -42.06 -2.70 -21.34
C THR A 481 -41.43 -3.96 -21.90
N ALA A 482 -40.13 -4.10 -21.67
CA ALA A 482 -39.39 -5.32 -21.96
C ALA A 482 -39.31 -6.18 -20.70
N GLN A 483 -39.38 -7.49 -20.88
CA GLN A 483 -39.22 -8.50 -19.84
C GLN A 483 -37.98 -9.32 -20.14
N LEU A 484 -37.10 -9.46 -19.15
CA LEU A 484 -36.01 -10.42 -19.17
C LEU A 484 -36.40 -11.64 -18.32
N ILE A 485 -36.17 -12.82 -18.90
CA ILE A 485 -35.98 -14.06 -18.15
C ILE A 485 -34.59 -14.59 -18.55
N VAL A 486 -33.74 -14.88 -17.57
CA VAL A 486 -32.47 -15.59 -17.82
C VAL A 486 -32.59 -17.06 -17.42
N LYS A 487 -31.79 -17.92 -18.04
CA LYS A 487 -31.70 -19.35 -17.73
C LYS A 487 -30.27 -19.80 -17.66
N ASP A 488 -29.91 -20.50 -16.60
CA ASP A 488 -28.63 -21.19 -16.52
C ASP A 488 -28.54 -22.34 -17.53
N GLN A 489 -27.32 -22.79 -17.79
CA GLN A 489 -27.05 -23.94 -18.66
C GLN A 489 -27.58 -25.31 -18.14
N LYS A 490 -28.10 -25.41 -16.90
CA LYS A 490 -28.79 -26.60 -16.37
C LYS A 490 -30.31 -26.51 -16.52
N GLY A 491 -30.84 -25.36 -16.96
CA GLY A 491 -32.22 -25.15 -17.40
C GLY A 491 -33.21 -24.60 -16.36
N LYS A 492 -32.80 -24.12 -15.17
CA LYS A 492 -33.73 -23.28 -14.38
C LYS A 492 -33.90 -21.91 -15.06
N SER A 493 -34.83 -21.11 -14.55
CA SER A 493 -35.17 -19.80 -15.08
C SER A 493 -35.33 -18.83 -13.93
N SER A 494 -34.96 -17.58 -14.16
CA SER A 494 -35.25 -16.47 -13.24
C SER A 494 -36.76 -16.28 -13.06
N ASP A 495 -37.14 -15.59 -11.99
CA ASP A 495 -38.38 -14.82 -12.04
C ASP A 495 -38.28 -13.74 -13.14
N PRO A 496 -39.38 -13.38 -13.82
CA PRO A 496 -39.35 -12.36 -14.85
C PRO A 496 -39.13 -10.97 -14.24
N GLN A 497 -38.10 -10.26 -14.69
CA GLN A 497 -37.95 -8.84 -14.37
C GLN A 497 -38.37 -8.00 -15.57
N ASN A 498 -39.17 -6.97 -15.32
CA ASN A 498 -39.58 -6.00 -16.33
C ASN A 498 -38.74 -4.73 -16.21
N VAL A 499 -38.27 -4.22 -17.34
CA VAL A 499 -37.69 -2.89 -17.48
C VAL A 499 -38.65 -2.04 -18.31
N LYS A 500 -38.96 -0.84 -17.82
CA LYS A 500 -39.67 0.16 -18.60
C LYS A 500 -38.67 0.97 -19.41
N VAL A 501 -39.05 1.27 -20.64
CA VAL A 501 -38.34 2.20 -21.51
C VAL A 501 -39.36 3.25 -21.90
N GLY A 502 -39.31 4.38 -21.21
CA GLY A 502 -40.08 5.56 -21.58
C GLY A 502 -39.43 6.21 -22.80
N THR A 503 -40.26 6.73 -23.71
CA THR A 503 -39.77 7.59 -24.79
C THR A 503 -39.97 9.06 -24.42
N LEU A 504 -38.86 9.75 -24.20
CA LEU A 504 -38.77 11.20 -24.24
C LEU A 504 -38.93 11.70 -25.68
N SER A 505 -39.02 13.01 -25.83
CA SER A 505 -39.31 13.67 -27.12
C SER A 505 -38.19 14.57 -27.65
N ASN A 506 -37.03 14.58 -26.98
CA ASN A 506 -35.91 15.45 -27.31
C ASN A 506 -34.59 15.11 -26.60
N HIS A 507 -33.59 14.61 -27.32
CA HIS A 507 -32.21 14.55 -26.84
C HIS A 507 -31.66 15.96 -26.56
N PRO A 508 -31.14 16.28 -25.35
CA PRO A 508 -30.33 17.47 -25.18
C PRO A 508 -29.12 17.40 -26.13
N PRO A 509 -28.80 18.48 -26.86
CA PRO A 509 -27.83 18.41 -27.93
C PRO A 509 -26.41 18.41 -27.36
N ILE A 510 -25.44 17.85 -28.10
CA ILE A 510 -24.05 17.76 -27.67
C ILE A 510 -23.25 18.88 -28.35
N ALA A 511 -22.82 19.87 -27.57
CA ALA A 511 -21.84 20.85 -28.01
C ALA A 511 -20.47 20.19 -28.23
N ASN A 512 -19.79 20.62 -29.29
CA ASN A 512 -18.38 20.36 -29.54
C ASN A 512 -17.76 21.66 -30.06
N ALA A 513 -16.89 22.27 -29.25
CA ALA A 513 -16.24 23.55 -29.53
C ALA A 513 -14.95 23.39 -30.38
N GLY A 514 -14.47 22.15 -30.55
CA GLY A 514 -13.23 21.81 -31.23
C GLY A 514 -12.02 21.69 -30.31
N GLU A 515 -10.91 21.17 -30.86
CA GLU A 515 -9.63 21.03 -30.14
C GLU A 515 -8.95 22.38 -29.85
N VAL A 516 -8.02 22.37 -28.89
CA VAL A 516 -7.19 23.53 -28.53
C VAL A 516 -6.39 24.05 -29.73
N ILE A 517 -6.58 25.32 -30.06
CA ILE A 517 -5.90 25.99 -31.17
C ILE A 517 -4.58 26.58 -30.64
N SER A 518 -3.46 25.98 -31.01
CA SER A 518 -2.11 26.28 -30.48
C SER A 518 -1.14 26.93 -31.48
N HIS A 519 -1.64 27.36 -32.65
CA HIS A 519 -0.84 27.79 -33.80
C HIS A 519 -1.37 29.06 -34.49
N ALA A 520 -2.15 29.89 -33.78
CA ALA A 520 -2.64 31.18 -34.28
C ALA A 520 -1.69 32.32 -33.90
N TYR A 521 -1.62 33.37 -34.72
CA TYR A 521 -0.78 34.55 -34.53
C TYR A 521 -1.62 35.83 -34.39
N LEU A 522 -1.00 36.91 -33.92
CA LEU A 522 -1.63 38.23 -33.85
C LEU A 522 -2.04 38.71 -35.26
N GLY A 523 -3.30 39.12 -35.42
CA GLY A 523 -3.90 39.50 -36.69
C GLY A 523 -4.55 38.35 -37.48
N ASP A 524 -4.35 37.09 -37.07
CA ASP A 524 -5.03 35.96 -37.72
C ASP A 524 -6.54 36.02 -37.49
N THR A 525 -7.30 35.57 -38.48
CA THR A 525 -8.74 35.30 -38.32
C THR A 525 -8.91 33.86 -37.86
N VAL A 526 -9.08 33.66 -36.54
CA VAL A 526 -9.31 32.34 -35.96
C VAL A 526 -10.77 31.96 -36.13
N ARG A 527 -11.01 30.76 -36.66
CA ARG A 527 -12.32 30.15 -36.78
C ARG A 527 -12.52 29.14 -35.66
N LEU A 528 -13.65 29.24 -34.96
CA LEU A 528 -14.10 28.23 -34.00
C LEU A 528 -14.97 27.21 -34.73
N PHE A 529 -14.95 25.94 -34.31
CA PHE A 529 -15.54 24.83 -35.06
C PHE A 529 -16.66 24.15 -34.29
N GLY A 530 -17.84 24.78 -34.27
CA GLY A 530 -19.05 24.23 -33.65
C GLY A 530 -19.73 23.16 -34.49
N GLY A 531 -19.39 23.01 -35.77
CA GLY A 531 -20.07 22.10 -36.71
C GLY A 531 -19.89 20.60 -36.45
N ALA A 532 -19.11 20.20 -35.44
CA ALA A 532 -19.08 18.84 -34.90
C ALA A 532 -20.11 18.61 -33.78
N SER A 533 -20.79 19.67 -33.33
CA SER A 533 -21.94 19.58 -32.44
C SER A 533 -23.07 18.86 -33.15
N LYS A 534 -23.80 18.04 -32.40
CA LYS A 534 -24.84 17.18 -32.95
C LYS A 534 -26.02 17.11 -31.99
N ASP A 535 -27.21 17.22 -32.55
CA ASP A 535 -28.37 16.59 -31.96
C ASP A 535 -28.42 15.11 -32.39
N LEU A 536 -29.03 14.25 -31.58
CA LEU A 536 -29.17 12.82 -31.84
C LEU A 536 -30.55 12.45 -32.44
N ASP A 537 -31.58 13.28 -32.25
CA ASP A 537 -32.89 13.13 -32.92
C ASP A 537 -32.87 13.69 -34.37
N GLY A 538 -31.86 14.48 -34.72
CA GLY A 538 -31.73 15.17 -36.00
C GLY A 538 -32.43 16.53 -36.05
N ASP A 539 -32.83 17.07 -34.90
CA ASP A 539 -33.40 18.41 -34.78
C ASP A 539 -32.36 19.51 -35.11
N SER A 540 -32.86 20.66 -35.53
CA SER A 540 -32.02 21.73 -36.08
C SER A 540 -31.35 22.56 -34.99
N LEU A 541 -30.04 22.40 -34.83
CA LEU A 541 -29.25 23.14 -33.85
C LEU A 541 -29.18 24.65 -34.12
N THR A 542 -29.44 25.41 -33.07
CA THR A 542 -29.01 26.79 -32.87
C THR A 542 -27.76 26.83 -31.98
N TYR A 543 -26.94 27.86 -32.15
CA TYR A 543 -25.63 27.97 -31.51
C TYR A 543 -25.59 29.22 -30.63
N GLN A 544 -24.86 29.15 -29.52
CA GLN A 544 -24.53 30.30 -28.68
C GLN A 544 -23.09 30.21 -28.20
N TRP A 545 -22.24 31.01 -28.83
CA TRP A 545 -20.86 31.21 -28.44
C TRP A 545 -20.68 32.43 -27.54
N GLU A 546 -19.80 32.35 -26.56
CA GLU A 546 -19.31 33.52 -25.82
C GLU A 546 -17.84 33.35 -25.42
N PHE A 547 -17.12 34.46 -25.29
CA PHE A 547 -15.80 34.45 -24.67
C PHE A 547 -15.92 34.51 -23.14
N THR A 548 -15.51 33.44 -22.46
CA THR A 548 -15.40 33.38 -21.00
C THR A 548 -14.08 33.98 -20.51
N PHE A 549 -13.03 33.95 -21.33
CA PHE A 549 -11.79 34.69 -21.12
C PHE A 549 -11.25 35.26 -22.43
N ARG A 550 -10.63 36.44 -22.35
CA ARG A 550 -9.91 37.13 -23.41
C ARG A 550 -8.71 37.84 -22.78
N PRO A 551 -7.59 38.05 -23.50
CA PRO A 551 -6.50 38.86 -22.99
C PRO A 551 -6.98 40.27 -22.63
N SER A 552 -6.40 40.90 -21.60
CA SER A 552 -6.90 42.19 -21.08
C SER A 552 -6.78 43.36 -22.06
N ALA A 553 -5.94 43.23 -23.10
CA ALA A 553 -5.81 44.18 -24.19
C ALA A 553 -6.74 43.88 -25.40
N SER A 554 -7.51 42.79 -25.35
CA SER A 554 -8.39 42.35 -26.42
C SER A 554 -9.76 43.02 -26.34
N TYR A 555 -10.26 43.43 -27.50
CA TYR A 555 -11.65 43.83 -27.75
C TYR A 555 -12.35 42.87 -28.72
N ALA A 556 -11.72 41.73 -29.06
CA ALA A 556 -12.16 40.79 -30.08
C ALA A 556 -13.61 40.36 -29.85
N VAL A 557 -14.43 40.51 -30.89
CA VAL A 557 -15.81 40.03 -30.94
C VAL A 557 -15.92 38.88 -31.93
N LEU A 558 -16.80 37.92 -31.62
CA LEU A 558 -17.18 36.88 -32.56
C LEU A 558 -17.98 37.50 -33.71
N SER A 559 -17.69 37.08 -34.95
CA SER A 559 -18.31 37.58 -36.18
C SER A 559 -19.83 37.46 -36.16
N ASP A 560 -20.32 36.36 -35.59
CA ASP A 560 -21.71 36.11 -35.23
C ASP A 560 -21.72 35.02 -34.16
N ARG A 561 -22.15 35.34 -32.94
CA ARG A 561 -22.19 34.37 -31.83
C ARG A 561 -23.19 33.22 -32.03
N HIS A 562 -24.09 33.32 -33.01
CA HIS A 562 -25.09 32.31 -33.33
C HIS A 562 -24.76 31.49 -34.59
N ALA A 563 -23.62 31.76 -35.23
CA ALA A 563 -23.14 30.95 -36.34
C ALA A 563 -22.58 29.59 -35.88
N VAL A 564 -22.71 28.58 -36.72
CA VAL A 564 -22.15 27.22 -36.51
C VAL A 564 -20.64 27.27 -36.26
N ASN A 565 -19.92 28.03 -37.08
CA ASN A 565 -18.46 28.13 -37.07
C ASN A 565 -18.04 29.61 -37.14
N PRO A 566 -18.21 30.38 -36.05
CA PRO A 566 -17.88 31.79 -36.03
C PRO A 566 -16.38 31.99 -36.17
N ASN A 567 -15.98 33.22 -36.48
CA ASN A 567 -14.58 33.61 -36.44
C ASN A 567 -14.41 34.89 -35.61
N PHE A 568 -13.18 35.16 -35.21
CA PHE A 568 -12.77 36.45 -34.67
C PHE A 568 -11.37 36.78 -35.18
N VAL A 569 -11.04 38.06 -35.20
CA VAL A 569 -9.66 38.50 -35.45
C VAL A 569 -8.93 38.53 -34.11
N VAL A 570 -7.77 37.89 -34.05
CA VAL A 570 -6.86 37.94 -32.90
C VAL A 570 -6.28 39.36 -32.82
N ASP A 571 -6.76 40.16 -31.89
CA ASP A 571 -6.38 41.58 -31.75
C ASP A 571 -5.38 41.84 -30.61
N ALA A 572 -5.21 40.87 -29.70
CA ALA A 572 -4.19 40.85 -28.67
C ALA A 572 -3.52 39.48 -28.54
N LEU A 573 -2.31 39.46 -27.97
CA LEU A 573 -1.57 38.25 -27.62
C LEU A 573 -2.10 37.63 -26.32
N GLY A 574 -1.94 36.31 -26.16
CA GLY A 574 -2.36 35.57 -24.96
C GLY A 574 -3.23 34.36 -25.29
N CYS A 575 -4.13 34.01 -24.38
CA CYS A 575 -5.12 32.95 -24.51
C CYS A 575 -6.54 33.53 -24.62
N TYR A 576 -7.34 33.00 -25.53
CA TYR A 576 -8.77 33.25 -25.61
C TYR A 576 -9.49 31.96 -25.24
N VAL A 577 -10.51 32.04 -24.37
CA VAL A 577 -11.35 30.89 -24.02
C VAL A 577 -12.76 31.20 -24.46
N ALA A 578 -13.28 30.40 -25.38
CA ALA A 578 -14.64 30.50 -25.89
C ALA A 578 -15.46 29.29 -25.43
N ARG A 579 -16.65 29.58 -24.92
CA ARG A 579 -17.67 28.60 -24.54
C ARG A 579 -18.68 28.46 -25.66
N LEU A 580 -19.01 27.22 -26.04
CA LEU A 580 -20.15 26.89 -26.89
C LEU A 580 -21.26 26.26 -26.06
N VAL A 581 -22.49 26.73 -26.27
CA VAL A 581 -23.73 26.01 -25.97
C VAL A 581 -24.49 25.85 -27.28
N VAL A 582 -25.12 24.69 -27.51
CA VAL A 582 -26.07 24.48 -28.63
C VAL A 582 -27.46 24.17 -28.08
N ASN A 583 -28.49 24.50 -28.83
CA ASN A 583 -29.90 24.29 -28.46
C ASN A 583 -30.70 23.83 -29.68
N ASP A 584 -31.49 22.77 -29.52
CA ASP A 584 -32.29 22.08 -30.56
C ASP A 584 -33.69 22.69 -30.81
N GLY A 585 -34.04 23.75 -30.06
CA GLY A 585 -35.37 24.35 -30.01
C GLY A 585 -36.19 23.97 -28.76
N LYS A 586 -35.67 23.08 -27.91
CA LYS A 586 -36.32 22.54 -26.70
C LYS A 586 -35.39 22.57 -25.46
N GLU A 587 -34.10 22.22 -25.58
CA GLU A 587 -33.14 22.19 -24.44
C GLU A 587 -31.71 22.65 -24.81
N ASP A 588 -30.98 23.17 -23.81
CA ASP A 588 -29.58 23.62 -23.94
C ASP A 588 -28.58 22.47 -23.68
N SER A 589 -27.47 22.46 -24.41
CA SER A 589 -26.35 21.54 -24.14
C SER A 589 -25.63 21.87 -22.83
N ILE A 590 -24.91 20.88 -22.28
CA ILE A 590 -23.77 21.19 -21.40
C ILE A 590 -22.77 22.05 -22.20
N PRO A 591 -22.18 23.11 -21.61
CA PRO A 591 -21.25 23.96 -22.34
C PRO A 591 -19.90 23.29 -22.58
N ASP A 592 -19.37 23.42 -23.80
CA ASP A 592 -18.00 22.99 -24.15
C ASP A 592 -17.06 24.20 -24.30
N MET A 593 -15.76 24.01 -24.11
CA MET A 593 -14.75 25.08 -24.02
C MET A 593 -13.59 24.84 -25.00
N VAL A 594 -13.30 25.82 -25.86
CA VAL A 594 -12.11 25.83 -26.70
C VAL A 594 -11.13 26.91 -26.26
N TYR A 595 -9.87 26.51 -26.11
CA TYR A 595 -8.74 27.39 -25.78
C TYR A 595 -8.00 27.74 -27.08
N VAL A 596 -7.74 29.03 -27.29
CA VAL A 596 -6.98 29.54 -28.42
C VAL A 596 -5.74 30.23 -27.86
N ASN A 597 -4.62 29.49 -27.88
CA ASN A 597 -3.32 29.94 -27.42
C ASN A 597 -2.57 30.59 -28.58
N ILE A 598 -2.39 31.91 -28.51
CA ILE A 598 -1.71 32.68 -29.56
C ILE A 598 -0.19 32.48 -29.43
N LYS A 599 0.43 32.02 -30.52
CA LYS A 599 1.88 31.95 -30.62
C LYS A 599 2.46 33.35 -30.78
N HIS A 600 3.50 33.61 -30.00
CA HIS A 600 4.19 34.88 -29.98
C HIS A 600 5.40 34.78 -30.94
N ASN A 601 5.42 35.59 -32.01
CA ASN A 601 6.60 35.74 -32.88
C ASN A 601 7.59 36.80 -32.34
N ALA A 602 7.45 37.22 -31.07
CA ALA A 602 8.24 38.33 -30.55
C ALA A 602 9.68 37.96 -30.19
N ILE A 603 10.48 39.00 -30.21
CA ILE A 603 11.92 39.01 -29.97
C ILE A 603 12.24 38.85 -28.47
N ASP A 604 11.24 38.89 -27.57
CA ASP A 604 11.46 38.98 -26.11
C ASP A 604 11.07 37.73 -25.29
N GLY A 605 10.35 36.76 -25.85
CA GLY A 605 10.09 35.44 -25.25
C GLY A 605 9.24 35.43 -23.96
N LYS A 606 8.36 36.41 -23.73
CA LYS A 606 7.60 36.54 -22.47
C LYS A 606 6.11 36.19 -22.57
N ARG A 607 5.53 35.74 -21.45
CA ARG A 607 4.10 35.40 -21.28
C ARG A 607 3.61 35.82 -19.89
N ASN A 608 2.52 36.59 -19.82
CA ASN A 608 2.05 37.20 -18.57
C ASN A 608 0.80 36.51 -17.96
N VAL A 609 0.87 36.18 -16.67
CA VAL A 609 -0.20 35.57 -15.87
C VAL A 609 -0.50 36.46 -14.65
N PRO A 610 -1.75 36.83 -14.33
CA PRO A 610 -2.91 36.74 -15.19
C PRO A 610 -2.92 37.93 -16.16
N GLY A 611 -3.60 37.80 -17.29
CA GLY A 611 -3.92 38.95 -18.15
C GLY A 611 -3.70 38.69 -19.64
N GLU A 612 -2.63 37.98 -20.01
CA GLU A 612 -2.52 37.33 -21.31
C GLU A 612 -3.06 35.89 -21.21
N TYR A 613 -2.66 35.17 -20.15
CA TYR A 613 -3.12 33.81 -19.86
C TYR A 613 -3.93 33.77 -18.55
N PRO A 614 -4.98 32.94 -18.45
CA PRO A 614 -5.81 32.85 -17.25
C PRO A 614 -5.17 32.02 -16.13
N THR A 615 -4.26 31.10 -16.47
CA THR A 615 -3.64 30.15 -15.54
C THR A 615 -2.13 30.04 -15.82
N ILE A 616 -1.37 29.48 -14.88
CA ILE A 616 0.07 29.23 -15.09
C ILE A 616 0.26 28.13 -16.14
N GLN A 617 -0.53 27.05 -16.07
CA GLN A 617 -0.39 25.93 -17.02
C GLN A 617 -0.63 26.38 -18.47
N THR A 618 -1.68 27.17 -18.75
CA THR A 618 -1.97 27.63 -20.13
C THR A 618 -0.85 28.50 -20.73
N ALA A 619 -0.10 29.23 -19.90
CA ALA A 619 1.09 29.95 -20.34
C ALA A 619 2.25 29.02 -20.69
N ILE A 620 2.47 27.94 -19.92
CA ILE A 620 3.47 26.90 -20.19
C ILE A 620 3.11 26.09 -21.45
N ASP A 621 1.84 25.75 -21.63
CA ASP A 621 1.34 25.00 -22.79
C ASP A 621 1.57 25.77 -24.10
N ALA A 622 1.36 27.10 -24.07
CA ALA A 622 1.63 27.99 -25.18
C ALA A 622 3.14 28.27 -25.42
N ALA A 623 3.99 28.02 -24.42
CA ALA A 623 5.41 28.35 -24.44
C ALA A 623 6.26 27.47 -25.33
N ASP A 624 7.31 28.09 -25.87
CA ASP A 624 8.44 27.41 -26.49
C ASP A 624 9.60 27.33 -25.48
N SER A 625 10.56 26.43 -25.72
CA SER A 625 11.69 26.24 -24.79
C SER A 625 12.63 27.46 -24.79
N GLY A 626 12.82 28.06 -23.62
CA GLY A 626 13.56 29.31 -23.42
C GLY A 626 12.70 30.48 -22.96
N ASP A 627 11.37 30.39 -23.09
CA ASP A 627 10.43 31.47 -22.72
C ASP A 627 10.42 31.78 -21.21
N ASP A 628 10.14 33.03 -20.88
CA ASP A 628 9.92 33.57 -19.53
C ASP A 628 8.39 33.66 -19.24
N ILE A 629 7.90 32.85 -18.29
CA ILE A 629 6.53 32.90 -17.76
C ILE A 629 6.50 33.86 -16.56
N ILE A 630 5.93 35.04 -16.75
CA ILE A 630 5.85 36.12 -15.75
C ILE A 630 4.52 36.02 -15.00
N VAL A 631 4.55 35.58 -13.75
CA VAL A 631 3.37 35.42 -12.89
C VAL A 631 3.28 36.57 -11.89
N GLN A 632 2.24 37.39 -11.98
CA GLN A 632 1.95 38.49 -11.07
C GLN A 632 1.36 37.97 -9.75
N ASN A 633 1.55 38.74 -8.67
CA ASN A 633 1.04 38.44 -7.33
C ASN A 633 -0.45 38.03 -7.35
N GLY A 634 -0.73 36.87 -6.76
CA GLY A 634 -2.03 36.21 -6.75
C GLY A 634 -1.95 34.87 -6.02
N THR A 635 -3.05 34.11 -5.96
CA THR A 635 -3.04 32.70 -5.52
C THR A 635 -3.62 31.84 -6.63
N TYR A 636 -2.79 30.95 -7.17
CA TYR A 636 -3.07 30.06 -8.28
C TYR A 636 -3.28 28.66 -7.71
N LYS A 637 -4.53 28.17 -7.76
CA LYS A 637 -4.88 26.83 -7.30
C LYS A 637 -4.69 25.84 -8.44
N GLU A 638 -3.44 25.44 -8.66
CA GLU A 638 -3.00 24.64 -9.80
C GLU A 638 -1.94 23.63 -9.32
N SER A 639 -1.99 22.41 -9.86
CA SER A 639 -0.84 21.51 -9.92
C SER A 639 -0.25 21.66 -11.31
N ILE A 640 0.98 22.15 -11.42
CA ILE A 640 1.58 22.53 -12.71
C ILE A 640 2.65 21.53 -13.16
N VAL A 641 2.72 21.30 -14.47
CA VAL A 641 3.74 20.46 -15.11
C VAL A 641 4.60 21.34 -16.02
N ILE A 642 5.90 21.39 -15.70
CA ILE A 642 6.90 22.13 -16.48
C ILE A 642 7.59 21.13 -17.43
N ASP A 643 6.91 20.78 -18.52
CA ASP A 643 7.36 19.81 -19.53
C ASP A 643 8.31 20.39 -20.60
N LYS A 644 8.65 21.68 -20.47
CA LYS A 644 9.53 22.43 -21.37
C LYS A 644 10.58 23.22 -20.60
N ALA A 645 11.64 23.63 -21.29
CA ALA A 645 12.74 24.43 -20.73
C ALA A 645 12.37 25.92 -20.53
N VAL A 646 11.30 26.21 -19.79
CA VAL A 646 10.82 27.58 -19.53
C VAL A 646 11.32 28.12 -18.18
N ASN A 647 11.36 29.45 -18.06
CA ASN A 647 11.65 30.15 -16.82
C ASN A 647 10.36 30.64 -16.17
N LEU A 648 9.96 30.05 -15.06
CA LEU A 648 8.80 30.47 -14.28
C LEU A 648 9.24 31.54 -13.26
N ILE A 649 8.68 32.76 -13.35
CA ILE A 649 9.16 33.96 -12.65
C ILE A 649 8.00 34.68 -11.96
N GLY A 650 8.04 34.76 -10.63
CA GLY A 650 7.03 35.36 -9.78
C GLY A 650 7.32 36.83 -9.44
N MET A 651 6.39 37.71 -9.78
CA MET A 651 6.43 39.14 -9.50
C MET A 651 5.61 39.45 -8.25
N GLY A 652 6.29 39.75 -7.14
CA GLY A 652 5.64 40.12 -5.89
C GLY A 652 5.11 38.95 -5.05
N TRP A 653 5.78 37.79 -5.10
CA TRP A 653 5.45 36.58 -4.32
C TRP A 653 4.08 35.94 -4.61
N PRO A 654 3.71 35.66 -5.88
CA PRO A 654 2.55 34.83 -6.18
C PRO A 654 2.63 33.47 -5.49
N ALA A 655 1.49 32.98 -5.02
CA ALA A 655 1.36 31.67 -4.41
C ALA A 655 0.83 30.63 -5.41
N ILE A 656 1.58 29.55 -5.61
CA ILE A 656 1.09 28.33 -6.27
C ILE A 656 0.64 27.38 -5.15
N ASP A 657 -0.61 26.94 -5.23
CA ASP A 657 -1.28 26.11 -4.24
C ASP A 657 -1.79 24.83 -4.90
N GLY A 658 -1.10 23.71 -4.67
CA GLY A 658 -1.48 22.38 -5.19
C GLY A 658 -2.84 21.89 -4.69
N GLY A 659 -3.45 22.61 -3.74
CA GLY A 659 -4.86 22.48 -3.38
C GLY A 659 -5.20 21.31 -2.46
N SER A 660 -4.27 20.40 -2.18
CA SER A 660 -4.54 19.19 -1.42
C SER A 660 -3.77 19.07 -0.10
N LYS A 661 -4.39 18.38 0.85
CA LYS A 661 -3.74 17.86 2.07
C LYS A 661 -3.79 16.33 2.14
N GLU A 662 -4.24 15.65 1.09
CA GLU A 662 -4.46 14.19 1.02
C GLU A 662 -4.13 13.66 -0.39
N GLY A 663 -3.67 12.41 -0.49
CA GLY A 663 -3.26 11.81 -1.78
C GLY A 663 -1.92 12.29 -2.36
N ASP A 664 -1.58 11.71 -3.53
CA ASP A 664 -0.33 11.88 -4.29
C ASP A 664 -0.38 13.08 -5.25
N ILE A 665 -0.40 14.30 -4.70
CA ILE A 665 -0.45 15.54 -5.49
C ILE A 665 0.79 16.41 -5.22
N ASN A 666 1.61 16.59 -6.25
CA ASN A 666 2.71 17.56 -6.28
C ASN A 666 2.16 18.95 -6.65
N THR A 667 2.76 20.04 -6.14
CA THR A 667 2.38 21.41 -6.57
C THR A 667 3.06 21.81 -7.89
N ILE A 668 4.35 21.51 -8.04
CA ILE A 668 5.10 21.67 -9.29
C ILE A 668 5.77 20.34 -9.65
N ILE A 669 5.61 19.90 -10.89
CA ILE A 669 6.26 18.71 -11.45
C ILE A 669 7.23 19.13 -12.55
N ILE A 670 8.50 18.73 -12.43
CA ILE A 670 9.54 18.91 -13.43
C ILE A 670 9.98 17.51 -13.91
N PRO A 671 9.36 16.96 -14.98
CA PRO A 671 9.69 15.66 -15.55
C PRO A 671 11.02 15.70 -16.33
N TYR A 672 11.31 14.66 -17.11
CA TYR A 672 12.57 14.35 -17.83
C TYR A 672 13.05 15.40 -18.87
N LEU A 673 13.43 16.61 -18.45
CA LEU A 673 14.01 17.67 -19.29
C LEU A 673 15.53 17.57 -19.48
N GLY A 674 16.22 16.77 -18.65
CA GLY A 674 17.67 16.65 -18.66
C GLY A 674 18.35 17.96 -18.22
N ASP A 675 19.46 18.31 -18.86
CA ASP A 675 20.27 19.48 -18.48
C ASP A 675 19.81 20.83 -19.06
N ARG A 676 18.63 20.85 -19.68
CA ARG A 676 18.01 22.05 -20.29
C ARG A 676 16.88 22.65 -19.45
N ALA A 677 16.50 22.03 -18.32
CA ALA A 677 15.44 22.55 -17.46
C ALA A 677 15.71 24.01 -17.05
N GLY A 678 14.68 24.86 -17.12
CA GLY A 678 14.80 26.30 -16.83
C GLY A 678 14.83 26.62 -15.33
N ARG A 679 14.35 27.81 -14.96
CA ARG A 679 14.30 28.24 -13.56
C ARG A 679 12.89 28.38 -12.99
N VAL A 680 12.77 28.21 -11.68
CA VAL A 680 11.58 28.59 -10.89
C VAL A 680 12.03 29.64 -9.87
N GLU A 681 11.46 30.84 -9.93
CA GLU A 681 11.93 32.01 -9.19
C GLU A 681 10.81 32.88 -8.62
N GLY A 682 10.88 33.29 -7.35
CA GLY A 682 10.02 34.35 -6.79
C GLY A 682 8.62 33.93 -6.31
N PHE A 683 8.38 32.63 -6.08
CA PHE A 683 7.07 32.09 -5.69
C PHE A 683 6.93 31.79 -4.19
N ILE A 684 5.69 31.72 -3.72
CA ILE A 684 5.29 30.92 -2.55
C ILE A 684 4.74 29.59 -3.07
N ILE A 685 5.29 28.45 -2.67
CA ILE A 685 4.94 27.11 -3.19
C ILE A 685 4.45 26.23 -2.03
N LYS A 686 3.18 25.82 -2.10
CA LYS A 686 2.47 25.12 -1.02
C LYS A 686 1.39 24.18 -1.56
N GLY A 687 0.83 23.33 -0.71
CA GLY A 687 -0.33 22.50 -1.05
C GLY A 687 0.00 21.14 -1.68
N GLY A 688 1.25 20.68 -1.56
CA GLY A 688 1.63 19.29 -1.83
C GLY A 688 0.98 18.33 -0.83
N GLY A 689 0.40 17.24 -1.34
CA GLY A 689 -0.40 16.26 -0.61
C GLY A 689 0.41 15.34 0.32
N LYS A 690 -0.28 14.43 1.02
CA LYS A 690 0.34 13.49 2.00
C LYS A 690 0.99 12.25 1.35
N GLY A 691 0.72 11.99 0.08
CA GLY A 691 1.20 10.81 -0.63
C GLY A 691 2.71 10.76 -0.84
N SER A 692 3.15 9.67 -1.46
CA SER A 692 4.52 9.46 -1.95
C SER A 692 4.99 10.53 -2.96
N MET A 693 4.05 11.13 -3.71
CA MET A 693 4.25 12.24 -4.65
C MET A 693 3.61 13.53 -4.11
N GLY A 694 3.88 13.86 -2.84
CA GLY A 694 3.27 14.98 -2.11
C GLY A 694 4.08 16.28 -2.07
N HIS A 695 4.96 16.50 -3.05
CA HIS A 695 6.00 17.54 -2.98
C HIS A 695 5.49 18.96 -3.26
N GLY A 696 6.20 19.96 -2.74
CA GLY A 696 6.09 21.34 -3.25
C GLY A 696 6.63 21.43 -4.69
N ILE A 697 7.87 20.98 -4.89
CA ILE A 697 8.49 20.83 -6.21
C ILE A 697 9.05 19.41 -6.32
N ASP A 698 8.68 18.68 -7.37
CA ASP A 698 9.21 17.35 -7.68
C ASP A 698 10.06 17.38 -8.94
N ILE A 699 11.30 16.89 -8.86
CA ILE A 699 12.31 17.01 -9.92
C ILE A 699 12.82 15.62 -10.31
N TRP A 700 12.54 15.22 -11.55
CA TRP A 700 12.92 13.92 -12.11
C TRP A 700 13.92 14.06 -13.26
N ASP A 701 15.10 13.48 -13.07
CA ASP A 701 16.15 13.34 -14.11
C ASP A 701 16.52 14.66 -14.83
N SER A 702 16.40 15.77 -14.09
CA SER A 702 16.46 17.13 -14.63
C SER A 702 17.33 18.06 -13.80
N ALA A 703 17.82 19.13 -14.44
CA ALA A 703 18.74 20.10 -13.84
C ALA A 703 18.19 21.54 -13.71
N PRO A 704 16.99 21.76 -13.14
CA PRO A 704 16.44 23.09 -13.03
C PRO A 704 17.23 23.97 -12.06
N THR A 705 17.01 25.28 -12.16
CA THR A 705 17.44 26.25 -11.15
C THR A 705 16.26 26.68 -10.28
N ILE A 706 16.24 26.31 -9.01
CA ILE A 706 15.22 26.73 -8.04
C ILE A 706 15.82 27.83 -7.17
N VAL A 707 15.32 29.07 -7.29
CA VAL A 707 15.97 30.24 -6.71
C VAL A 707 15.00 31.28 -6.14
N ASN A 708 15.33 31.94 -5.03
CA ASN A 708 14.52 33.03 -4.45
C ASN A 708 13.03 32.66 -4.20
N ASN A 709 12.71 31.40 -3.85
CA ASN A 709 11.33 30.97 -3.54
C ASN A 709 11.11 30.78 -2.03
N LYS A 710 9.84 30.86 -1.61
CA LYS A 710 9.33 30.41 -0.31
C LYS A 710 8.60 29.09 -0.49
N ILE A 711 9.03 28.02 0.17
CA ILE A 711 8.49 26.67 -0.07
C ILE A 711 7.99 26.12 1.26
N THR A 712 6.67 25.99 1.42
CA THR A 712 6.07 25.83 2.74
C THR A 712 4.74 25.08 2.78
N GLY A 713 4.45 24.43 3.91
CA GLY A 713 3.17 23.77 4.18
C GLY A 713 2.91 22.49 3.38
N ASN A 714 3.90 22.00 2.62
CA ASN A 714 3.78 20.77 1.83
C ASN A 714 3.88 19.55 2.75
N GLN A 715 2.97 18.59 2.58
CA GLN A 715 2.89 17.44 3.49
C GLN A 715 3.99 16.39 3.24
N HIS A 716 4.78 16.52 2.17
CA HIS A 716 5.99 15.74 1.89
C HIS A 716 7.28 16.61 1.91
N ASN A 717 8.23 16.41 0.98
CA ASN A 717 9.37 17.32 0.82
C ASN A 717 8.89 18.68 0.25
N GLY A 718 9.50 19.79 0.69
CA GLY A 718 9.39 21.07 -0.02
C GLY A 718 9.95 20.96 -1.43
N ILE A 719 11.15 20.38 -1.58
CA ILE A 719 11.73 19.99 -2.89
C ILE A 719 12.14 18.51 -2.85
N GLY A 720 11.63 17.70 -3.76
CA GLY A 720 12.12 16.35 -4.08
C GLY A 720 13.08 16.37 -5.27
N VAL A 721 14.24 15.70 -5.17
CA VAL A 721 15.18 15.52 -6.29
C VAL A 721 15.48 14.04 -6.48
N HIS A 722 15.17 13.54 -7.68
CA HIS A 722 15.20 12.13 -8.04
C HIS A 722 15.86 11.91 -9.40
N GLY A 723 16.48 10.74 -9.55
CA GLY A 723 17.08 10.30 -10.81
C GLY A 723 18.57 10.58 -10.96
N ASN A 724 19.06 10.38 -12.18
CA ASN A 724 20.45 10.19 -12.55
C ASN A 724 21.37 11.31 -12.05
N GLY A 725 22.37 10.93 -11.25
CA GLY A 725 23.40 11.83 -10.70
C GLY A 725 24.23 12.59 -11.77
N MET A 726 24.33 12.07 -12.99
CA MET A 726 25.02 12.75 -14.10
C MET A 726 24.22 13.93 -14.67
N LEU A 727 22.90 13.94 -14.51
CA LEU A 727 22.00 15.02 -14.90
C LEU A 727 21.79 15.97 -13.72
N THR A 728 21.31 15.43 -12.60
CA THR A 728 20.94 16.19 -11.39
C THR A 728 22.11 16.90 -10.69
N ARG A 729 23.38 16.57 -11.01
CA ARG A 729 24.55 17.37 -10.57
C ARG A 729 24.57 18.82 -11.08
N LYS A 730 23.78 19.13 -12.11
CA LYS A 730 23.60 20.49 -12.62
C LYS A 730 22.43 21.24 -11.97
N THR A 731 21.55 20.54 -11.24
CA THR A 731 20.44 21.15 -10.47
C THR A 731 21.00 22.11 -9.43
N LYS A 732 20.48 23.34 -9.40
CA LYS A 732 20.89 24.38 -8.45
C LYS A 732 19.70 24.78 -7.60
N ILE A 733 19.84 24.70 -6.28
CA ILE A 733 18.81 25.14 -5.32
C ILE A 733 19.48 26.18 -4.43
N TYR A 734 19.14 27.46 -4.58
CA TYR A 734 19.79 28.54 -3.82
C TYR A 734 18.95 29.76 -3.51
N ASN A 735 19.29 30.49 -2.43
CA ASN A 735 18.54 31.65 -1.95
C ASN A 735 17.05 31.38 -1.67
N ASN A 736 16.65 30.13 -1.47
CA ASN A 736 15.26 29.79 -1.11
C ASN A 736 15.08 29.80 0.41
N ASP A 737 13.83 29.96 0.81
CA ASP A 737 13.33 29.97 2.19
C ASP A 737 12.35 28.80 2.35
N ILE A 738 12.79 27.71 2.99
CA ILE A 738 12.14 26.40 2.93
C ILE A 738 11.74 25.93 4.33
N TYR A 739 10.45 26.02 4.66
CA TYR A 739 9.98 25.86 6.04
C TYR A 739 8.57 25.29 6.19
N ASP A 740 8.27 24.70 7.35
CA ASP A 740 6.97 24.06 7.67
C ASP A 740 6.53 22.94 6.68
N ASN A 741 7.49 22.28 6.03
CA ASN A 741 7.25 21.06 5.25
C ASN A 741 7.54 19.81 6.10
N THR A 742 7.21 18.60 5.64
CA THR A 742 7.66 17.38 6.34
C THR A 742 9.19 17.22 6.29
N ILE A 743 9.76 17.48 5.12
CA ILE A 743 11.21 17.55 4.87
C ILE A 743 11.46 18.81 4.04
N GLY A 744 12.56 19.55 4.26
CA GLY A 744 12.88 20.72 3.44
C GLY A 744 13.25 20.33 2.01
N ILE A 745 14.39 19.66 1.85
CA ILE A 745 14.88 19.12 0.56
C ILE A 745 15.22 17.64 0.70
N GLY A 746 14.61 16.78 -0.12
CA GLY A 746 14.85 15.34 -0.15
C GLY A 746 15.60 14.89 -1.42
N ASN A 747 16.77 14.27 -1.25
CA ASN A 747 17.59 13.74 -2.35
C ASN A 747 17.53 12.20 -2.36
N GLY A 748 17.17 11.59 -3.49
CA GLY A 748 17.10 10.13 -3.65
C GLY A 748 17.59 9.63 -5.01
N ARG A 749 17.63 8.31 -5.19
CA ARG A 749 17.93 7.62 -6.47
C ARG A 749 19.20 8.11 -7.18
N SER A 750 20.33 8.16 -6.47
CA SER A 750 21.65 8.63 -6.97
C SER A 750 21.75 10.11 -7.38
N SER A 751 20.78 10.95 -6.99
CA SER A 751 20.79 12.38 -7.31
C SER A 751 21.94 13.16 -6.67
N ARG A 752 22.34 14.28 -7.28
CA ARG A 752 23.56 15.04 -6.93
C ARG A 752 23.40 16.57 -6.90
N ALA A 753 22.21 17.08 -6.56
CA ALA A 753 21.92 18.51 -6.58
C ALA A 753 22.93 19.36 -5.79
N HIS A 754 23.17 20.59 -6.27
CA HIS A 754 23.93 21.60 -5.55
C HIS A 754 22.98 22.55 -4.81
N ILE A 755 22.99 22.45 -3.48
CA ILE A 755 22.10 23.14 -2.54
C ILE A 755 22.95 24.16 -1.79
N TYR A 756 22.77 25.47 -2.04
CA TYR A 756 23.62 26.49 -1.43
C TYR A 756 22.90 27.79 -1.07
N ASN A 757 23.36 28.53 -0.06
CA ASN A 757 22.78 29.82 0.37
C ASN A 757 21.25 29.80 0.65
N ASN A 758 20.65 28.66 1.03
CA ASN A 758 19.23 28.60 1.41
C ASN A 758 19.05 28.80 2.91
N HIS A 759 17.87 29.28 3.31
CA HIS A 759 17.33 29.15 4.66
C HIS A 759 16.41 27.93 4.69
N ILE A 760 16.71 26.93 5.51
CA ILE A 760 16.00 25.64 5.55
C ILE A 760 15.64 25.34 7.00
N HIS A 761 14.41 25.67 7.41
CA HIS A 761 14.09 25.71 8.83
C HIS A 761 12.68 25.25 9.21
N ASN A 762 12.49 24.86 10.47
CA ASN A 762 11.19 24.43 11.03
C ASN A 762 10.50 23.29 10.24
N ASN A 763 11.24 22.51 9.43
CA ASN A 763 10.67 21.36 8.74
C ASN A 763 10.55 20.20 9.75
N ARG A 764 9.42 19.48 9.68
CA ARG A 764 8.95 18.57 10.73
C ARG A 764 9.93 17.44 11.07
N ILE A 765 10.70 16.95 10.08
CA ILE A 765 11.61 15.80 10.26
C ILE A 765 13.04 16.13 9.87
N VAL A 766 13.29 16.60 8.63
CA VAL A 766 14.67 16.87 8.15
C VAL A 766 14.73 18.17 7.36
N GLY A 767 15.77 18.98 7.58
CA GLY A 767 16.09 20.12 6.70
C GLY A 767 16.54 19.64 5.32
N VAL A 768 17.69 18.97 5.23
CA VAL A 768 18.17 18.33 4.00
C VAL A 768 18.40 16.83 4.18
N GLY A 769 17.61 16.00 3.49
CA GLY A 769 17.69 14.54 3.52
C GLY A 769 18.41 13.93 2.31
N SER A 770 19.10 12.81 2.52
CA SER A 770 19.71 11.99 1.46
C SER A 770 19.50 10.48 1.68
N ARG A 771 19.20 9.74 0.60
CA ARG A 771 19.07 8.27 0.57
C ARG A 771 19.40 7.68 -0.80
N GLY A 772 19.40 6.34 -0.92
CA GLY A 772 19.52 5.62 -2.20
C GLY A 772 20.67 6.09 -3.10
N LEU A 773 21.91 6.06 -2.59
CA LEU A 773 23.16 6.48 -3.25
C LEU A 773 23.26 7.97 -3.65
N ALA A 774 22.33 8.83 -3.22
CA ALA A 774 22.41 10.27 -3.47
C ALA A 774 23.69 10.89 -2.88
N ALA A 775 24.28 11.85 -3.60
CA ALA A 775 25.50 12.54 -3.23
C ALA A 775 25.40 14.05 -3.50
N PRO A 776 24.49 14.77 -2.82
CA PRO A 776 24.33 16.21 -2.99
C PRO A 776 25.50 16.99 -2.40
N VAL A 777 25.74 18.19 -2.95
CA VAL A 777 26.64 19.18 -2.36
C VAL A 777 25.77 20.18 -1.61
N ILE A 778 26.00 20.32 -0.31
CA ILE A 778 25.23 21.18 0.60
C ILE A 778 26.20 22.23 1.13
N ASP A 779 26.19 23.43 0.54
CA ASP A 779 27.24 24.45 0.71
C ASP A 779 26.70 25.80 1.22
N GLY A 780 27.17 26.31 2.37
CA GLY A 780 26.84 27.67 2.82
C GLY A 780 25.36 27.96 3.13
N ASN A 781 24.57 26.96 3.51
CA ASN A 781 23.15 27.13 3.90
C ASN A 781 22.98 27.44 5.39
N TYR A 782 21.87 28.08 5.75
CA TYR A 782 21.38 28.23 7.13
C TYR A 782 20.31 27.18 7.40
N ILE A 783 20.58 26.20 8.27
CA ILE A 783 19.72 25.04 8.50
C ILE A 783 19.37 24.95 10.00
N TYR A 784 18.13 25.29 10.37
CA TYR A 784 17.78 25.48 11.80
C TYR A 784 16.36 25.12 12.21
N GLY A 785 16.12 24.83 13.49
CA GLY A 785 14.77 24.53 13.99
C GLY A 785 14.11 23.27 13.44
N ASN A 786 14.82 22.44 12.67
CA ASN A 786 14.32 21.16 12.17
C ASN A 786 14.53 20.06 13.22
N HIS A 787 13.88 18.90 13.11
CA HIS A 787 14.22 17.76 13.99
C HIS A 787 15.64 17.23 13.68
N ILE A 788 15.99 17.09 12.40
CA ILE A 788 17.37 16.86 11.95
C ILE A 788 17.75 17.95 10.95
N GLY A 789 18.89 18.62 11.12
CA GLY A 789 19.36 19.61 10.14
C GLY A 789 19.71 18.97 8.80
N VAL A 790 20.74 18.11 8.79
CA VAL A 790 21.12 17.29 7.62
C VAL A 790 21.09 15.81 7.98
N GLY A 791 20.29 15.02 7.25
CA GLY A 791 20.01 13.61 7.56
C GLY A 791 20.39 12.65 6.43
N CYS A 792 21.04 11.54 6.77
CA CYS A 792 21.23 10.38 5.88
C CYS A 792 20.67 9.12 6.52
N ARG A 793 19.69 8.50 5.85
CA ARG A 793 19.00 7.29 6.33
C ARG A 793 19.51 6.01 5.70
N GLU A 794 20.14 6.10 4.54
CA GLU A 794 20.62 4.95 3.77
C GLU A 794 22.04 5.21 3.26
N VAL A 795 22.59 4.29 2.47
CA VAL A 795 23.88 4.52 1.80
C VAL A 795 23.76 5.77 0.91
N ALA A 796 24.45 6.84 1.29
CA ALA A 796 24.44 8.15 0.64
C ALA A 796 25.76 8.89 0.95
N PHE A 797 26.14 9.84 0.10
CA PHE A 797 27.48 10.46 0.12
C PHE A 797 27.41 12.00 0.07
N PRO A 798 26.72 12.67 1.01
CA PRO A 798 26.61 14.13 0.99
C PRO A 798 27.98 14.80 1.24
N ARG A 799 28.15 15.97 0.64
CA ARG A 799 29.31 16.84 0.84
C ARG A 799 28.82 18.13 1.50
N ILE A 800 28.90 18.17 2.84
CA ILE A 800 28.33 19.19 3.72
C ILE A 800 29.43 20.20 4.05
N LYS A 801 29.31 21.44 3.54
CA LYS A 801 30.35 22.48 3.67
C LYS A 801 29.79 23.87 3.92
N GLY A 802 30.56 24.75 4.57
CA GLY A 802 30.21 26.17 4.72
C GLY A 802 28.98 26.48 5.59
N ASN A 803 28.16 25.48 5.94
CA ASN A 803 26.81 25.67 6.46
C ASN A 803 26.80 26.15 7.92
N HIS A 804 25.75 26.87 8.27
CA HIS A 804 25.37 27.25 9.63
C HIS A 804 24.22 26.33 10.06
N ILE A 805 24.47 25.40 10.98
CA ILE A 805 23.53 24.34 11.37
C ILE A 805 23.25 24.44 12.87
N PHE A 806 22.10 25.01 13.24
CA PHE A 806 21.83 25.42 14.63
C PHE A 806 20.38 25.24 15.07
N ASP A 807 20.11 25.19 16.37
CA ASP A 807 18.77 25.05 16.96
C ASP A 807 17.92 23.88 16.41
N ASN A 808 18.52 22.88 15.74
CA ASN A 808 17.84 21.64 15.35
C ASN A 808 17.84 20.67 16.55
N VAL A 809 17.02 19.61 16.54
CA VAL A 809 17.16 18.58 17.59
C VAL A 809 18.49 17.84 17.44
N CYS A 810 18.92 17.49 16.22
CA CYS A 810 20.33 17.17 15.95
C CYS A 810 20.79 17.87 14.66
N GLY A 811 22.02 18.41 14.67
CA GLY A 811 22.56 19.17 13.55
C GLY A 811 22.76 18.32 12.30
N ILE A 812 23.64 17.31 12.39
CA ILE A 812 23.90 16.34 11.32
C ILE A 812 23.71 14.92 11.87
N ALA A 813 22.90 14.10 11.21
CA ALA A 813 22.70 12.69 11.55
C ALA A 813 22.97 11.78 10.35
N ILE A 814 24.04 10.98 10.43
CA ILE A 814 24.44 10.01 9.41
C ILE A 814 24.20 8.60 9.95
N SER A 815 23.06 8.02 9.61
CA SER A 815 22.61 6.71 10.09
C SER A 815 22.15 5.82 8.92
N PRO A 816 23.06 5.37 8.02
CA PRO A 816 22.72 4.48 6.92
C PRO A 816 22.22 3.11 7.41
N ILE A 817 21.00 2.76 7.00
CA ILE A 817 20.27 1.54 7.31
C ILE A 817 20.55 0.49 6.22
N SER A 818 21.71 -0.18 6.26
CA SER A 818 21.94 -1.40 5.47
C SER A 818 22.91 -2.41 6.10
N THR A 819 22.80 -3.65 5.63
CA THR A 819 23.31 -4.90 6.22
C THR A 819 24.80 -5.12 6.08
N ILE A 820 25.25 -6.19 6.76
CA ILE A 820 26.58 -6.82 6.91
C ILE A 820 27.53 -6.81 5.68
N LYS A 821 27.09 -6.46 4.46
CA LYS A 821 27.97 -6.26 3.29
C LYS A 821 28.60 -4.86 3.30
N ARG A 822 29.94 -4.80 3.35
CA ARG A 822 30.70 -3.53 3.28
C ARG A 822 30.51 -2.83 1.94
N PHE A 823 29.79 -1.71 1.94
CA PHE A 823 29.72 -0.81 0.79
C PHE A 823 30.93 0.13 0.79
N VAL A 824 31.64 0.20 -0.34
CA VAL A 824 32.76 1.13 -0.55
C VAL A 824 32.39 2.07 -1.70
N GLY A 825 31.67 3.15 -1.36
CA GLY A 825 31.36 4.27 -2.24
C GLY A 825 32.24 5.50 -1.95
N GLU A 826 31.74 6.69 -2.22
CA GLU A 826 32.46 7.97 -2.01
C GLU A 826 32.68 8.31 -0.52
N ASP A 827 33.62 9.21 -0.24
CA ASP A 827 33.85 9.77 1.10
C ASP A 827 32.71 10.73 1.47
N ILE A 828 32.10 10.54 2.65
CA ILE A 828 31.25 11.57 3.27
C ILE A 828 32.17 12.67 3.79
N VAL A 829 31.89 13.93 3.47
CA VAL A 829 32.70 15.05 3.96
C VAL A 829 31.85 16.11 4.64
N ILE A 830 32.22 16.43 5.87
CA ILE A 830 31.68 17.46 6.74
C ILE A 830 32.84 18.44 6.97
N LYS A 831 32.95 19.49 6.13
CA LYS A 831 34.10 20.39 6.16
C LYS A 831 33.70 21.87 6.26
N ASN A 832 34.31 22.61 7.18
CA ASN A 832 34.09 24.06 7.31
C ASN A 832 32.62 24.41 7.57
N ASN A 833 31.96 23.72 8.50
CA ASN A 833 30.61 24.07 8.97
C ASN A 833 30.67 24.64 10.39
N LEU A 834 29.70 25.51 10.69
CA LEU A 834 29.45 26.04 12.02
C LEU A 834 28.20 25.34 12.58
N ILE A 835 28.37 24.51 13.60
CA ILE A 835 27.34 23.59 14.11
C ILE A 835 27.13 23.83 15.61
N PHE A 836 26.05 24.52 15.98
CA PHE A 836 25.92 25.03 17.34
C PHE A 836 24.50 25.02 17.91
N ASN A 837 24.35 25.01 19.24
CA ASN A 837 23.06 25.06 19.93
C ASN A 837 22.03 23.96 19.57
N ASN A 838 22.42 22.87 18.89
CA ASN A 838 21.46 21.81 18.57
C ASN A 838 21.08 21.02 19.84
N HIS A 839 19.79 20.72 20.04
CA HIS A 839 19.18 20.29 21.32
C HIS A 839 19.50 18.84 21.77
N GLN A 840 20.34 18.13 21.01
CA GLN A 840 20.80 16.78 21.31
C GLN A 840 22.26 16.64 20.89
N CYS A 841 22.54 16.67 19.58
CA CYS A 841 23.88 16.44 19.01
C CYS A 841 24.26 17.46 17.93
N GLY A 842 25.54 17.82 17.87
CA GLY A 842 26.10 18.55 16.73
C GLY A 842 26.18 17.66 15.49
N VAL A 843 26.96 16.58 15.59
CA VAL A 843 27.05 15.53 14.58
C VAL A 843 26.93 14.16 15.25
N ASN A 844 26.03 13.31 14.76
CA ASN A 844 25.96 11.88 15.11
C ASN A 844 26.19 11.01 13.87
N ILE A 845 27.08 10.01 13.97
CA ILE A 845 27.39 9.07 12.89
C ILE A 845 27.35 7.62 13.41
N SER A 846 26.45 6.82 12.85
CA SER A 846 26.23 5.42 13.23
C SER A 846 26.11 4.52 11.99
N SER A 847 27.07 3.64 11.74
CA SER A 847 27.02 2.72 10.61
C SER A 847 27.96 1.54 10.78
N LEU A 848 27.57 0.38 10.27
CA LEU A 848 28.46 -0.77 10.10
C LEU A 848 29.37 -0.65 8.85
N ASN A 849 28.96 0.12 7.84
CA ASN A 849 29.46 0.03 6.46
C ASN A 849 29.54 1.39 5.72
N LEU A 850 30.35 2.33 6.22
CA LEU A 850 30.77 3.52 5.47
C LEU A 850 32.19 3.35 4.92
N SER A 851 32.49 3.94 3.76
CA SER A 851 33.85 3.99 3.19
C SER A 851 34.82 4.68 4.15
N LYS A 852 34.58 5.98 4.34
CA LYS A 852 35.35 6.91 5.15
C LYS A 852 34.52 8.18 5.35
N VAL A 853 34.64 8.77 6.53
CA VAL A 853 34.09 10.10 6.83
C VAL A 853 35.24 11.05 7.07
N ILE A 854 35.20 12.23 6.46
CA ILE A 854 36.16 13.32 6.70
C ILE A 854 35.41 14.44 7.42
N ILE A 855 35.84 14.75 8.64
CA ILE A 855 35.32 15.84 9.47
C ILE A 855 36.45 16.82 9.71
N SER A 856 36.45 17.98 9.04
CA SER A 856 37.55 18.95 9.22
C SER A 856 37.18 20.42 9.20
N ASN A 857 37.94 21.23 9.95
CA ASN A 857 37.75 22.68 10.03
C ASN A 857 36.33 23.10 10.44
N ASN A 858 35.61 22.28 11.20
CA ASN A 858 34.29 22.67 11.73
C ASN A 858 34.45 23.32 13.10
N THR A 859 33.56 24.26 13.44
CA THR A 859 33.36 24.72 14.82
C THR A 859 32.07 24.12 15.33
N ILE A 860 32.14 23.37 16.43
CA ILE A 860 31.05 22.57 16.98
C ILE A 860 30.85 22.95 18.44
N ASP A 861 29.88 23.82 18.70
CA ASP A 861 29.76 24.56 19.96
C ASP A 861 28.40 24.37 20.65
N SER A 862 28.39 24.25 21.97
CA SER A 862 27.16 24.38 22.78
C SER A 862 26.00 23.43 22.42
N ASN A 863 26.26 22.31 21.73
CA ASN A 863 25.23 21.33 21.39
C ASN A 863 24.90 20.50 22.65
N ASN A 864 23.65 20.61 23.13
CA ASN A 864 23.31 20.28 24.51
C ASN A 864 21.86 19.80 24.68
N HIS A 865 21.66 18.98 25.71
CA HIS A 865 20.61 18.00 25.94
C HIS A 865 19.29 18.61 26.49
N GLN A 866 18.22 18.62 25.69
CA GLN A 866 16.85 18.84 26.20
C GLN A 866 16.01 17.54 26.35
N TYR A 867 16.51 16.41 25.85
CA TYR A 867 15.74 15.15 25.74
C TYR A 867 16.41 14.00 26.50
N ALA A 868 15.65 13.23 27.29
CA ALA A 868 16.12 12.33 28.35
C ALA A 868 17.16 11.22 28.02
N HIS A 869 17.57 11.03 26.76
CA HIS A 869 18.50 9.96 26.35
C HIS A 869 19.97 10.38 26.50
N LYS A 870 20.55 10.15 27.69
CA LYS A 870 21.91 10.60 28.08
C LYS A 870 23.07 10.16 27.17
N ASP A 871 22.86 9.20 26.29
CA ASP A 871 23.90 8.64 25.41
C ASP A 871 23.86 9.21 23.98
N ARG A 872 22.91 10.09 23.64
CA ARG A 872 22.74 10.65 22.28
C ARG A 872 23.43 12.00 22.05
N GLY A 873 23.91 12.65 23.11
CA GLY A 873 24.34 14.04 23.05
C GLY A 873 25.85 14.22 23.01
N GLY A 874 26.27 15.37 22.47
CA GLY A 874 27.68 15.72 22.30
C GLY A 874 27.96 16.54 21.04
N GLY A 875 29.22 16.94 20.89
CA GLY A 875 29.71 17.65 19.71
C GLY A 875 29.82 16.70 18.50
N LEU A 876 30.76 15.76 18.58
CA LEU A 876 30.97 14.68 17.61
C LEU A 876 30.71 13.32 18.26
N VAL A 877 29.59 12.68 17.91
CA VAL A 877 29.19 11.37 18.44
C VAL A 877 29.31 10.31 17.36
N PHE A 878 30.03 9.23 17.66
CA PHE A 878 30.20 8.07 16.80
C PHE A 878 29.66 6.81 17.46
N GLY A 879 28.98 5.97 16.67
CA GLY A 879 28.58 4.62 17.09
C GLY A 879 27.32 4.54 17.96
N TRP A 880 26.45 5.54 17.94
CA TRP A 880 25.18 5.52 18.70
C TRP A 880 23.94 5.62 17.77
N PRO A 881 22.93 4.73 17.86
CA PRO A 881 22.76 3.67 18.86
C PRO A 881 23.53 2.38 18.52
N TYR A 882 24.08 2.27 17.31
CA TYR A 882 24.78 1.08 16.84
C TYR A 882 26.27 1.39 16.63
N PRO A 883 27.18 0.78 17.41
CA PRO A 883 28.62 0.87 17.15
C PRO A 883 28.93 0.12 15.86
N GLY A 884 29.79 0.68 15.00
CA GLY A 884 30.10 0.03 13.74
C GLY A 884 31.38 0.49 13.05
N SER A 885 31.78 -0.29 12.06
CA SER A 885 33.14 -0.32 11.52
C SER A 885 33.33 0.57 10.30
N PHE A 886 33.65 1.85 10.54
CA PHE A 886 34.11 2.79 9.52
C PHE A 886 35.32 3.59 10.00
N THR A 887 36.04 4.21 9.07
CA THR A 887 37.12 5.14 9.39
C THR A 887 36.61 6.58 9.38
N ALA A 888 36.76 7.29 10.50
CA ALA A 888 36.56 8.73 10.57
C ALA A 888 37.93 9.42 10.64
N VAL A 889 38.16 10.44 9.80
CA VAL A 889 39.29 11.37 9.94
C VAL A 889 38.74 12.65 10.55
N VAL A 890 39.20 13.01 11.74
CA VAL A 890 38.76 14.17 12.51
C VAL A 890 39.97 15.08 12.73
N ASP A 891 40.03 16.18 11.97
CA ASP A 891 41.24 17.02 11.85
C ASP A 891 40.90 18.52 11.75
N ASN A 892 41.63 19.39 12.46
CA ASN A 892 41.43 20.85 12.47
C ASN A 892 40.07 21.35 13.00
N ASN A 893 39.32 20.60 13.82
CA ASN A 893 38.02 21.05 14.35
C ASN A 893 38.19 21.77 15.71
N ILE A 894 37.32 22.75 15.99
CA ILE A 894 37.06 23.23 17.36
C ILE A 894 35.79 22.55 17.86
N VAL A 895 35.85 21.89 19.01
CA VAL A 895 34.70 21.20 19.61
C VAL A 895 34.60 21.61 21.08
N THR A 896 33.61 22.43 21.42
CA THR A 896 33.57 23.12 22.72
C THR A 896 32.19 23.29 23.31
N ASN A 897 32.10 23.41 24.65
CA ASN A 897 30.86 23.66 25.40
C ASN A 897 29.75 22.59 25.20
N ASN A 898 30.05 21.43 24.61
CA ASN A 898 29.05 20.38 24.35
C ASN A 898 28.83 19.52 25.60
N ALA A 899 27.58 19.10 25.81
CA ALA A 899 27.23 18.20 26.92
C ALA A 899 27.55 16.74 26.61
N ILE A 900 27.72 15.92 27.66
CA ILE A 900 28.09 14.49 27.61
C ILE A 900 29.52 14.27 27.10
N GLY A 901 29.90 14.81 25.94
CA GLY A 901 31.30 14.92 25.53
C GLY A 901 31.55 15.74 24.26
N GLY A 902 32.81 16.13 24.06
CA GLY A 902 33.31 16.79 22.86
C GLY A 902 33.38 15.81 21.70
N ILE A 903 34.36 14.89 21.74
CA ILE A 903 34.47 13.76 20.81
C ILE A 903 34.14 12.47 21.57
N VAL A 904 33.14 11.72 21.07
CA VAL A 904 32.57 10.54 21.73
C VAL A 904 32.57 9.35 20.76
N ASN A 905 33.23 8.26 21.13
CA ASN A 905 33.24 7.01 20.37
C ASN A 905 32.60 5.88 21.20
N HIS A 906 31.36 5.50 20.87
CA HIS A 906 30.70 4.39 21.53
C HIS A 906 31.24 3.05 21.02
N THR A 907 31.62 2.18 21.94
CA THR A 907 32.17 0.84 21.66
C THR A 907 31.41 -0.22 22.43
N GLY A 908 30.92 -1.26 21.74
CA GLY A 908 30.50 -2.53 22.34
C GLY A 908 29.20 -2.49 23.17
N THR A 909 28.14 -3.07 22.62
CA THR A 909 27.03 -3.65 23.40
C THR A 909 27.20 -5.17 23.43
N GLU A 910 26.55 -5.89 24.36
CA GLU A 910 26.65 -7.36 24.47
C GLU A 910 26.38 -8.12 23.16
N ASN A 911 25.53 -7.55 22.29
CA ASN A 911 25.20 -8.12 20.97
C ASN A 911 26.21 -7.81 19.84
N PHE A 912 27.17 -6.89 20.04
CA PHE A 912 28.11 -6.44 19.00
C PHE A 912 29.54 -6.18 19.57
N PRO A 913 30.28 -7.21 20.00
CA PRO A 913 31.41 -7.03 20.93
C PRO A 913 32.75 -6.53 20.35
N ALA A 914 32.83 -6.17 19.06
CA ALA A 914 34.12 -6.20 18.34
C ALA A 914 34.68 -4.89 17.75
N ARG A 915 33.87 -3.97 17.20
CA ARG A 915 34.40 -2.77 16.47
C ARG A 915 33.49 -1.54 16.56
N GLY A 916 33.91 -0.53 17.32
CA GLY A 916 33.48 0.86 17.13
C GLY A 916 34.18 1.51 15.93
N ALA A 917 33.98 2.81 15.73
CA ALA A 917 34.60 3.54 14.63
C ALA A 917 36.13 3.65 14.84
N ILE A 918 36.90 3.51 13.74
CA ILE A 918 38.33 3.80 13.73
C ILE A 918 38.48 5.31 13.52
N ILE A 919 38.74 6.03 14.60
CA ILE A 919 38.90 7.49 14.56
C ILE A 919 40.39 7.85 14.45
N ILE A 920 40.76 8.45 13.33
CA ILE A 920 42.05 9.10 13.11
C ILE A 920 41.86 10.56 13.54
N ASN A 921 42.27 10.87 14.76
CA ASN A 921 42.00 12.11 15.47
C ASN A 921 43.30 12.91 15.67
N ASN A 922 43.41 14.14 15.13
CA ASN A 922 44.62 14.97 15.27
C ASN A 922 44.35 16.47 15.00
N HIS A 923 45.20 17.38 15.51
CA HIS A 923 45.09 18.84 15.33
C HIS A 923 43.71 19.43 15.66
N ASN A 924 42.95 18.87 16.61
CA ASN A 924 41.68 19.45 17.07
C ASN A 924 41.87 20.24 18.37
N ASN A 925 41.11 21.32 18.54
CA ASN A 925 40.95 21.96 19.85
C ASN A 925 39.63 21.50 20.47
N VAL A 926 39.71 20.65 21.49
CA VAL A 926 38.54 20.07 22.16
C VAL A 926 38.56 20.55 23.60
N TRP A 927 37.70 21.51 23.94
CA TRP A 927 37.81 22.29 25.18
C TRP A 927 36.46 22.56 25.87
N ASN A 928 36.44 22.62 27.20
CA ASN A 928 35.26 22.95 28.01
C ASN A 928 33.98 22.13 27.70
N ASN A 929 34.13 20.90 27.22
CA ASN A 929 33.02 19.96 27.12
C ASN A 929 32.82 19.25 28.48
N THR A 930 31.68 18.58 28.71
CA THR A 930 31.49 17.77 29.93
C THR A 930 32.62 16.73 30.12
N LYS A 931 33.11 16.19 29.01
CA LYS A 931 34.38 15.45 28.86
C LYS A 931 34.89 15.73 27.45
N ASP A 932 36.13 16.17 27.28
CA ASP A 932 36.65 16.44 25.93
C ASP A 932 36.71 15.18 25.06
N TYR A 933 37.12 14.04 25.63
CA TYR A 933 37.19 12.75 24.94
C TYR A 933 36.47 11.64 25.73
N VAL A 934 35.65 10.84 25.04
CA VAL A 934 34.91 9.70 25.62
C VAL A 934 35.03 8.49 24.70
N GLY A 935 35.54 7.37 25.21
CA GLY A 935 35.70 6.12 24.43
C GLY A 935 36.85 6.15 23.40
N LEU A 936 37.67 7.20 23.40
CA LEU A 936 38.89 7.34 22.61
C LEU A 936 39.96 8.11 23.39
N THR A 937 41.21 8.04 22.94
CA THR A 937 42.31 8.89 23.42
C THR A 937 42.39 10.19 22.62
N LYS A 938 42.84 11.26 23.29
CA LYS A 938 43.28 12.51 22.66
C LYS A 938 44.34 12.24 21.57
N GLY A 939 44.29 12.98 20.45
CA GLY A 939 45.30 12.92 19.39
C GLY A 939 46.62 13.59 19.77
N ASP A 940 47.75 13.15 19.19
CA ASP A 940 49.09 13.61 19.56
C ASP A 940 49.29 15.14 19.46
N LYS A 941 48.65 15.78 18.49
CA LYS A 941 48.69 17.25 18.29
C LYS A 941 47.37 17.95 18.59
N ASP A 942 46.40 17.25 19.18
CA ASP A 942 45.22 17.91 19.71
C ASP A 942 45.61 18.79 20.92
N PHE A 943 44.75 19.73 21.28
CA PHE A 943 44.83 20.47 22.54
C PHE A 943 43.43 20.78 23.10
N SER A 944 43.40 21.31 24.32
CA SER A 944 42.20 21.74 25.03
C SER A 944 42.53 23.09 25.65
N GLN A 945 42.21 24.16 24.94
CA GLN A 945 42.41 25.55 25.36
C GLN A 945 41.23 26.41 24.90
N ASP A 946 40.99 27.52 25.59
CA ASP A 946 39.98 28.49 25.17
C ASP A 946 40.26 28.95 23.73
N PRO A 947 39.32 28.75 22.76
CA PRO A 947 39.50 29.20 21.39
C PRO A 947 39.50 30.73 21.24
N GLN A 948 39.20 31.50 22.29
CA GLN A 948 39.18 32.97 22.30
C GLN A 948 38.32 33.54 21.16
N PHE A 949 37.06 33.13 21.13
CA PHE A 949 36.11 33.60 20.11
C PHE A 949 35.75 35.07 20.30
N ILE A 950 35.71 35.81 19.18
CA ILE A 950 35.35 37.22 19.11
C ILE A 950 34.04 37.37 18.36
N SER A 951 33.03 37.87 19.06
CA SER A 951 31.77 38.28 18.46
C SER A 951 31.90 39.64 17.77
N VAL A 952 31.33 39.76 16.56
CA VAL A 952 31.22 41.02 15.81
C VAL A 952 29.75 41.28 15.50
N ALA A 953 29.30 42.52 15.71
CA ALA A 953 27.89 42.89 15.65
C ALA A 953 27.22 42.70 14.27
N SER A 954 28.01 42.46 13.21
CA SER A 954 27.53 42.22 11.85
C SER A 954 27.05 40.79 11.59
N GLU A 955 27.53 39.79 12.33
CA GLU A 955 27.07 38.40 12.19
C GLU A 955 25.92 38.13 13.16
N LYS A 956 24.69 37.97 12.63
CA LYS A 956 23.54 37.55 13.44
C LYS A 956 23.69 36.07 13.81
N ASN A 957 23.34 35.72 15.05
CA ASN A 957 23.40 34.38 15.67
C ASN A 957 24.76 33.97 16.28
N GLY A 958 25.61 34.95 16.60
CA GLY A 958 26.89 34.71 17.29
C GLY A 958 28.05 34.56 16.32
N SER A 959 29.24 35.03 16.72
CA SER A 959 30.42 35.02 15.85
C SER A 959 31.58 34.28 16.51
N TYR A 960 32.13 33.35 15.74
CA TYR A 960 33.18 32.41 16.11
C TYR A 960 34.51 32.77 15.42
N PHE A 961 34.77 34.06 15.22
CA PHE A 961 36.08 34.53 14.76
C PHE A 961 37.12 34.27 15.84
N LEU A 962 38.35 33.94 15.46
CA LEU A 962 39.45 33.79 16.39
C LEU A 962 40.05 35.16 16.72
N SER A 963 40.35 35.41 17.99
CA SER A 963 41.12 36.59 18.40
C SER A 963 42.47 36.63 17.70
N GLN A 964 42.82 37.75 17.05
CA GLN A 964 44.13 37.96 16.45
C GLN A 964 44.65 39.38 16.69
N GLN A 965 45.89 39.50 17.18
CA GLN A 965 46.59 40.79 17.33
C GLN A 965 46.74 41.52 16.00
N THR A 966 46.94 40.77 14.91
CA THR A 966 47.00 41.34 13.56
C THR A 966 45.65 41.82 13.00
N SER A 967 44.55 41.56 13.72
CA SER A 967 43.19 42.09 13.46
C SER A 967 42.75 43.07 14.56
N GLY A 968 43.65 43.49 15.45
CA GLY A 968 43.40 44.50 16.49
C GLY A 968 42.85 43.99 17.82
N GLN A 969 42.95 42.69 18.13
CA GLN A 969 42.60 42.15 19.45
C GLN A 969 43.82 41.99 20.37
N ASP A 970 43.60 41.78 21.68
CA ASP A 970 44.69 41.78 22.67
C ASP A 970 45.63 40.58 22.57
N SER A 971 45.14 39.41 22.13
CA SER A 971 45.89 38.16 21.99
C SER A 971 45.59 37.44 20.68
N ASN A 972 46.51 36.55 20.28
CA ASN A 972 46.22 35.52 19.28
C ASN A 972 45.59 34.32 20.00
N SER A 973 44.47 33.83 19.46
CA SER A 973 43.87 32.57 19.85
C SER A 973 44.85 31.40 19.65
N PRO A 974 44.84 30.38 20.52
CA PRO A 974 45.66 29.17 20.34
C PRO A 974 45.27 28.33 19.12
N CYS A 975 44.13 28.62 18.47
CA CYS A 975 43.70 27.96 17.24
C CYS A 975 44.31 28.54 15.95
N VAL A 976 45.05 29.66 16.04
CA VAL A 976 45.67 30.34 14.90
C VAL A 976 46.95 29.60 14.45
N ASP A 977 47.13 29.41 13.14
CA ASP A 977 48.25 28.68 12.51
C ASP A 977 48.45 27.22 13.03
N ALA A 978 47.49 26.67 13.78
CA ALA A 978 47.65 25.45 14.57
C ALA A 978 47.27 24.14 13.85
N GLY A 979 46.72 24.23 12.63
CA GLY A 979 46.18 23.10 11.89
C GLY A 979 47.21 22.19 11.20
N SER A 980 46.70 21.26 10.39
CA SER A 980 47.46 20.11 9.88
C SER A 980 48.30 20.37 8.63
N ASN A 981 48.02 21.44 7.88
CA ASN A 981 48.70 21.77 6.63
C ASN A 981 48.48 23.26 6.29
N THR A 982 49.06 23.73 5.18
CA THR A 982 48.87 25.12 4.76
C THR A 982 47.46 25.39 4.25
N ALA A 983 46.90 26.56 4.57
CA ALA A 983 45.56 26.98 4.15
C ALA A 983 45.33 26.81 2.64
N THR A 984 46.33 27.18 1.82
CA THR A 984 46.30 27.01 0.36
C THR A 984 46.13 25.54 -0.07
N LYS A 985 46.85 24.59 0.55
CA LYS A 985 46.76 23.16 0.21
C LYS A 985 45.42 22.55 0.59
N LEU A 986 44.75 23.12 1.59
CA LEU A 986 43.41 22.70 2.01
C LEU A 986 42.29 23.46 1.28
N GLY A 987 42.61 24.40 0.39
CA GLY A 987 41.65 25.22 -0.33
C GLY A 987 40.94 26.26 0.55
N MET A 988 41.62 26.76 1.60
CA MET A 988 41.06 27.63 2.63
C MET A 988 41.67 29.05 2.65
N GLY A 989 42.67 29.35 1.81
CA GLY A 989 43.29 30.69 1.79
C GLY A 989 42.38 31.84 1.31
N ASN A 990 41.18 31.55 0.83
CA ASN A 990 40.18 32.52 0.39
C ASN A 990 39.02 32.68 1.40
N ILE A 991 39.13 32.07 2.57
CA ILE A 991 38.19 32.17 3.70
C ILE A 991 38.98 32.54 4.97
N THR A 992 38.29 32.93 6.05
CA THR A 992 38.93 33.63 7.16
C THR A 992 38.34 33.30 8.53
N THR A 993 39.20 33.17 9.54
CA THR A 993 38.81 33.18 10.97
C THR A 993 38.84 34.58 11.58
N ARG A 994 39.21 35.62 10.82
CA ARG A 994 39.55 36.96 11.32
C ARG A 994 38.39 37.93 11.25
N THR A 995 38.31 38.79 12.25
CA THR A 995 37.35 39.91 12.32
C THR A 995 37.58 40.96 11.24
N ASP A 996 38.82 41.13 10.75
CA ASP A 996 39.17 42.04 9.64
C ASP A 996 38.90 41.47 8.24
N LYS A 997 38.37 40.25 8.16
CA LYS A 997 38.03 39.50 6.94
C LYS A 997 39.21 39.24 5.99
N LYS A 998 40.47 39.35 6.42
CA LYS A 998 41.63 38.96 5.59
C LYS A 998 41.74 37.43 5.51
N GLY A 999 42.05 36.90 4.33
CA GLY A 999 42.16 35.44 4.12
C GLY A 999 43.27 34.77 4.91
N ASP A 1000 43.04 33.52 5.27
CA ASP A 1000 44.00 32.66 5.97
C ASP A 1000 45.27 32.42 5.12
N SER A 1001 46.44 32.46 5.73
CA SER A 1001 47.72 32.43 5.03
C SER A 1001 48.83 31.83 5.91
N GLY A 1002 49.50 30.79 5.40
CA GLY A 1002 50.46 30.04 6.21
C GLY A 1002 49.89 28.68 6.55
N MET A 1003 50.04 28.25 7.80
CA MET A 1003 49.36 27.06 8.32
C MET A 1003 47.87 27.37 8.49
N VAL A 1004 47.00 26.39 8.27
CA VAL A 1004 45.56 26.63 8.41
C VAL A 1004 45.20 26.88 9.86
N ASP A 1005 44.26 27.79 10.10
CA ASP A 1005 43.64 27.91 11.41
C ASP A 1005 42.75 26.68 11.71
N ILE A 1006 42.53 26.39 12.99
CA ILE A 1006 41.60 25.34 13.45
C ILE A 1006 40.19 25.96 13.56
N GLY A 1007 39.16 25.23 13.12
CA GLY A 1007 37.76 25.65 13.19
C GLY A 1007 37.19 26.28 11.92
N TYR A 1008 35.95 26.79 12.04
CA TYR A 1008 35.16 27.37 10.94
C TYR A 1008 35.76 28.68 10.42
N HIS A 1009 35.90 28.75 9.10
CA HIS A 1009 36.29 29.95 8.38
C HIS A 1009 35.09 30.56 7.64
N TYR A 1010 34.90 31.86 7.82
CA TYR A 1010 33.88 32.67 7.16
C TYR A 1010 34.29 33.00 5.71
N PRO A 1011 33.34 33.18 4.79
CA PRO A 1011 33.63 33.72 3.47
C PRO A 1011 34.11 35.17 3.54
N ILE A 1012 35.05 35.52 2.65
CA ILE A 1012 35.53 36.90 2.46
C ILE A 1012 34.59 37.59 1.47
N SER A 1013 34.06 38.76 1.84
CA SER A 1013 33.17 39.54 0.97
C SER A 1013 33.81 39.85 -0.38
N GLY A 1014 33.13 39.45 -1.46
CA GLY A 1014 33.57 39.71 -2.85
C GLY A 1014 34.29 38.55 -3.54
N VAL A 1015 34.62 37.47 -2.82
CA VAL A 1015 35.09 36.21 -3.45
C VAL A 1015 33.88 35.32 -3.70
N LYS A 1016 33.68 34.90 -4.97
CA LYS A 1016 32.65 33.95 -5.40
C LYS A 1016 33.23 32.56 -5.63
#